data_AF-A0A7S6SGC2-F1
#
_entry.id   AF-A0A7S6SGC2-F1
#
_cell.length_a   1.000
_cell.length_b   1.000
_cell.length_c   1.000
_cell.angle_alpha   90.00
_cell.angle_beta   90.00
_cell.angle_gamma   90.00
#
_symmetry.space_group_name_H-M   'P 1'
#
loop_
_entity.id
_entity.type
_entity.pdbx_description
1 polymer ?
#
loop_
_entity_poly.entity_id
_entity_poly.type
_entity_poly.pdbx_seq_one_letter_code
_entity_poly.pdbx_strand_id
1 'polypeptide(L)'
;MEPFGTSTKGISDATFAQVFSAATTLDSPYAYQYRLATDPWPDLLDVPTGMGKTAAITLAWLWKRGWRKGGRTGPVDTSTPRRLVWCLPMRVLVEQTRDNVAGWLCNLDIHGKQGDNKVSVHVLMGGEEDLGSWAEHPEEDMILIGTQDMLLSRALMRGYGMSRYQWPIHFALLHNDCLWAYDEVQLMGAGLATSAQIEAFRRRFVPAVASHSLWVSATLRQEWLATVDLRPHMDSLQRHTIGDVDRQQAGERLRAVKSLRSATLRLGNDNGKQNGRAYLGALCAEVLAHHDVKAQTLVILNNVSRAQGLFQLLCRERAGKGDLLIHARFRPAERAAQARRLRDEPDVDRIIVATQAIEAGVDISSRVMFTELAPWTSMVQRFGRCNRYGEHNKDGAHIFWIDIEPDKTMVLPYTDEVLDVARTRLAGLASASPQDLPPADEAHPLTAVLRRKDFLDLFNTDPDLSGFDVDVSDYIRDSGTPGVQVFWREFEGDPNQPEPQARPVRDELCPASIGQVTALVRRKDVTLWNWDALDGRWSRLQRDRKPRPGMVLMASSTHGGYDPTIGFDADSRKPVQPLPPAATGRDSMPDYTDDGLSRQNRPVLLAEHLTHVAQHAGRLCTAVGETEHLGAVVRAGRWHDLGKLHAVFQGSMYRCRPPADPARPLAKSDCAGPMRHDRPYFRHELASMLGWLAQYDAEPDADLVAYLILAHHGKVRMSLRAMPTEQAGADVRRFARGIHEGDLLPALDFDGEHSGAITLKLALMEIGLGEQGPSWSERALRLRDRLGPIRLAWLETLVRLADWRASAAEQLEPVDGQPHNATHELDRSHPSLAQVATGGAAAARTGESATQGGAQHGLRGRAGGSGDAGSRTRPPQAATRYVDTTLGILSYAELAPHLARRVEQAQYAIRQGELDRRLVDESLFLELHKRICGDLTPDFSGRWRSQEVIVGEHQPPLPHLVAQGMREYVRDLQARIDALPSEAGDSLLELLAFAEGRLLSIHPFTDFNGRTTRVFIDWLTRRLDLPDVDPTPDEGEATALYLAALRAADRHHWTPLMAIWRERLQQGAGS
;
A
#
# COMPACT_ATOMS: atom_id res chain seq x y z
N MET A 1 32.76 62.44 -0.31
CA MET A 1 31.48 63.03 -0.75
C MET A 1 30.44 61.92 -0.59
N GLU A 2 29.75 61.87 0.54
CA GLU A 2 28.50 61.10 0.62
C GLU A 2 27.41 61.82 -0.17
N PRO A 3 26.33 61.11 -0.53
CA PRO A 3 25.10 61.47 0.18
C PRO A 3 24.35 60.26 0.74
N PHE A 4 23.85 60.49 1.95
CA PHE A 4 22.90 59.71 2.71
C PHE A 4 21.66 59.30 1.91
N GLY A 5 21.35 58.00 1.93
CA GLY A 5 20.01 57.45 1.72
C GLY A 5 19.62 56.67 2.98
N THR A 6 18.64 57.18 3.71
CA THR A 6 18.04 56.58 4.92
C THR A 6 17.54 55.16 4.65
N SER A 7 18.22 54.15 5.19
CA SER A 7 17.77 52.75 5.18
C SER A 7 17.03 52.44 6.48
N THR A 8 15.71 52.40 6.40
CA THR A 8 14.87 51.61 7.30
C THR A 8 14.84 50.16 6.80
N LYS A 9 15.45 49.24 7.55
CA LYS A 9 14.96 47.87 7.89
C LYS A 9 16.14 46.94 8.15
N GLY A 10 16.44 46.73 9.43
CA GLY A 10 17.18 45.56 9.87
C GLY A 10 16.28 44.34 9.79
N ILE A 11 16.39 43.58 8.70
CA ILE A 11 16.11 42.14 8.67
C ILE A 11 17.34 41.56 7.96
N SER A 12 18.15 40.78 8.68
CA SER A 12 19.34 40.17 8.09
C SER A 12 18.93 39.13 7.05
N ASP A 13 19.26 39.33 5.78
CA ASP A 13 19.19 38.30 4.75
C ASP A 13 20.22 37.21 5.08
N ALA A 14 19.81 36.22 5.88
CA ALA A 14 20.66 35.10 6.21
C ALA A 14 20.94 34.27 4.95
N THR A 15 22.19 33.90 4.69
CA THR A 15 22.58 33.05 3.55
C THR A 15 22.19 31.59 3.80
N PHE A 16 22.08 30.78 2.73
CA PHE A 16 21.78 29.35 2.88
C PHE A 16 22.80 28.64 3.78
N ALA A 17 24.08 29.00 3.68
CA ALA A 17 25.13 28.46 4.54
C ALA A 17 24.87 28.74 6.03
N GLN A 18 24.40 29.94 6.38
CA GLN A 18 24.07 30.28 7.77
C GLN A 18 22.87 29.47 8.29
N VAL A 19 21.84 29.28 7.47
CA VAL A 19 20.70 28.42 7.82
C VAL A 19 21.14 26.97 7.99
N PHE A 20 21.99 26.48 7.09
CA PHE A 20 22.53 25.13 7.14
C PHE A 20 23.32 24.88 8.42
N SER A 21 24.26 25.78 8.76
CA SER A 21 25.06 25.66 9.98
C SER A 21 24.21 25.80 11.24
N ALA A 22 23.24 26.72 11.26
CA ALA A 22 22.33 26.87 12.39
C ALA A 22 21.48 25.60 12.61
N ALA A 23 21.02 24.95 11.54
CA ALA A 23 20.22 23.74 11.64
C ALA A 23 21.04 22.51 12.03
N THR A 24 22.19 22.30 11.38
CA THR A 24 22.95 21.03 11.45
C THR A 24 24.09 21.05 12.45
N THR A 25 24.50 22.21 12.95
CA THR A 25 25.74 22.44 13.72
C THR A 25 27.05 22.17 12.96
N LEU A 26 26.97 21.94 11.64
CA LEU A 26 28.13 21.77 10.77
C LEU A 26 28.62 23.13 10.22
N ASP A 27 29.94 23.25 10.00
CA ASP A 27 30.57 24.52 9.63
C ASP A 27 30.11 25.05 8.26
N SER A 28 29.87 24.18 7.28
CA SER A 28 29.46 24.59 5.93
C SER A 28 28.75 23.48 5.15
N PRO A 29 27.80 23.81 4.25
CA PRO A 29 27.22 22.85 3.31
C PRO A 29 28.21 22.44 2.22
N TYR A 30 28.01 21.25 1.65
CA TYR A 30 28.65 20.86 0.40
C TYR A 30 28.14 21.71 -0.77
N ALA A 31 28.94 21.86 -1.83
CA ALA A 31 28.56 22.66 -3.00
C ALA A 31 27.27 22.15 -3.67
N TYR A 32 27.05 20.84 -3.73
CA TYR A 32 25.81 20.26 -4.27
C TYR A 32 24.58 20.59 -3.42
N GLN A 33 24.73 20.71 -2.09
CA GLN A 33 23.64 21.08 -1.19
C GLN A 33 23.23 22.54 -1.40
N TYR A 34 24.22 23.41 -1.65
CA TYR A 34 23.97 24.79 -2.04
C TYR A 34 23.21 24.87 -3.38
N ARG A 35 23.69 24.15 -4.41
CA ARG A 35 23.00 24.09 -5.73
C ARG A 35 21.55 23.62 -5.59
N LEU A 36 21.29 22.59 -4.77
CA LEU A 36 19.92 22.09 -4.56
C LEU A 36 18.99 23.14 -3.93
N ALA A 37 19.52 24.04 -3.09
CA ALA A 37 18.75 25.13 -2.49
C ALA A 37 18.49 26.30 -3.46
N THR A 38 19.43 26.59 -4.36
CA THR A 38 19.35 27.75 -5.27
C THR A 38 18.73 27.44 -6.63
N ASP A 39 19.02 26.28 -7.20
CA ASP A 39 18.65 25.91 -8.56
C ASP A 39 17.26 25.25 -8.57
N PRO A 40 16.59 25.11 -9.73
CA PRO A 40 15.36 24.31 -9.83
C PRO A 40 15.55 22.89 -9.30
N TRP A 41 14.48 22.29 -8.77
CA TRP A 41 14.53 20.90 -8.30
C TRP A 41 14.88 19.95 -9.45
N PRO A 42 15.84 19.03 -9.26
CA PRO A 42 16.06 17.94 -10.19
C PRO A 42 15.00 16.84 -10.00
N ASP A 43 14.85 15.98 -11.00
CA ASP A 43 14.07 14.74 -10.88
C ASP A 43 14.91 13.62 -10.23
N LEU A 44 16.22 13.58 -10.52
CA LEU A 44 17.15 12.58 -9.99
C LEU A 44 18.29 13.26 -9.21
N LEU A 45 18.51 12.79 -7.98
CA LEU A 45 19.66 13.18 -7.16
C LEU A 45 20.58 11.96 -6.97
N ASP A 46 21.70 11.98 -7.69
CA ASP A 46 22.73 10.93 -7.69
C ASP A 46 23.92 11.34 -6.82
N VAL A 47 23.89 10.94 -5.55
CA VAL A 47 24.87 11.35 -4.52
C VAL A 47 25.30 10.14 -3.69
N PRO A 48 26.61 9.90 -3.52
CA PRO A 48 27.13 8.82 -2.69
C PRO A 48 26.61 8.83 -1.25
N THR A 49 26.54 7.64 -0.65
CA THR A 49 26.16 7.50 0.76
C THR A 49 27.12 8.27 1.67
N GLY A 50 26.59 8.89 2.73
CA GLY A 50 27.39 9.64 3.70
C GLY A 50 27.69 11.10 3.34
N MET A 51 27.17 11.63 2.23
CA MET A 51 27.34 13.06 1.86
C MET A 51 26.23 14.00 2.39
N GLY A 52 25.27 13.48 3.17
CA GLY A 52 24.24 14.31 3.82
C GLY A 52 23.02 14.60 2.94
N LYS A 53 22.53 13.60 2.19
CA LYS A 53 21.34 13.69 1.31
C LYS A 53 20.09 14.19 2.03
N THR A 54 19.82 13.68 3.23
CA THR A 54 18.65 14.07 4.05
C THR A 54 18.69 15.56 4.41
N ALA A 55 19.83 16.05 4.88
CA ALA A 55 20.01 17.46 5.19
C ALA A 55 19.91 18.34 3.93
N ALA A 56 20.47 17.87 2.80
CA ALA A 56 20.40 18.57 1.53
C ALA A 56 18.95 18.87 1.13
N ILE A 57 18.10 17.84 1.06
CA ILE A 57 16.72 17.96 0.57
C ILE A 57 15.86 18.73 1.57
N THR A 58 15.90 18.39 2.85
CA THR A 58 15.06 19.06 3.86
C THR A 58 15.40 20.54 3.99
N LEU A 59 16.69 20.90 4.05
CA LEU A 59 17.08 22.30 4.23
C LEU A 59 16.92 23.11 2.95
N ALA A 60 17.11 22.51 1.76
CA ALA A 60 16.77 23.16 0.49
C ALA A 60 15.26 23.43 0.39
N TRP A 61 14.42 22.47 0.80
CA TRP A 61 12.98 22.65 0.86
C TRP A 61 12.58 23.78 1.82
N LEU A 62 13.08 23.78 3.06
CA LEU A 62 12.84 24.88 4.01
C LEU A 62 13.29 26.23 3.46
N TRP A 63 14.48 26.28 2.84
CA TRP A 63 15.03 27.49 2.25
C TRP A 63 14.12 28.06 1.16
N LYS A 64 13.69 27.22 0.21
CA LYS A 64 12.80 27.56 -0.90
C LYS A 64 11.38 27.89 -0.45
N ARG A 65 10.92 27.32 0.67
CA ARG A 65 9.67 27.70 1.33
C ARG A 65 9.77 28.99 2.13
N GLY A 66 10.95 29.61 2.22
CA GLY A 66 11.15 30.90 2.89
C GLY A 66 11.43 30.79 4.40
N TRP A 67 11.60 29.58 4.94
CA TRP A 67 11.91 29.38 6.35
C TRP A 67 13.34 29.76 6.68
N ARG A 68 13.52 30.51 7.76
CA ARG A 68 14.80 30.93 8.35
C ARG A 68 14.71 30.75 9.87
N LYS A 69 15.79 31.08 10.59
CA LYS A 69 15.76 31.05 12.05
C LYS A 69 14.69 32.01 12.59
N GLY A 70 13.80 31.51 13.46
CA GLY A 70 12.75 32.27 14.11
C GLY A 70 11.47 32.49 13.28
N GLY A 71 11.39 31.98 12.04
CA GLY A 71 10.16 32.03 11.25
C GLY A 71 10.35 32.11 9.74
N ARG A 72 9.25 32.41 9.04
CA ARG A 72 9.21 32.52 7.58
C ARG A 72 9.49 33.96 7.14
N THR A 73 10.73 34.26 6.77
CA THR A 73 11.18 35.61 6.40
C THR A 73 11.80 35.69 5.00
N GLY A 74 12.17 34.55 4.40
CA GLY A 74 12.72 34.49 3.05
C GLY A 74 11.64 34.47 1.96
N PRO A 75 12.03 34.68 0.68
CA PRO A 75 11.13 34.53 -0.45
C PRO A 75 10.62 33.09 -0.58
N VAL A 76 9.39 32.94 -1.06
CA VAL A 76 8.75 31.64 -1.31
C VAL A 76 8.83 31.31 -2.80
N ASP A 77 9.47 30.20 -3.11
CA ASP A 77 9.43 29.57 -4.43
C ASP A 77 8.10 28.85 -4.62
N THR A 78 7.23 29.39 -5.48
CA THR A 78 5.91 28.83 -5.76
C THR A 78 5.95 27.50 -6.51
N SER A 79 7.10 27.14 -7.10
CA SER A 79 7.30 25.82 -7.70
C SER A 79 7.63 24.74 -6.68
N THR A 80 7.97 25.13 -5.44
CA THR A 80 8.25 24.19 -4.34
C THR A 80 6.97 23.93 -3.52
N PRO A 81 6.44 22.69 -3.55
CA PRO A 81 5.21 22.33 -2.83
C PRO A 81 5.31 22.46 -1.31
N ARG A 82 4.15 22.62 -0.64
CA ARG A 82 4.02 22.78 0.82
C ARG A 82 4.32 21.53 1.63
N ARG A 83 4.30 20.35 1.01
CA ARG A 83 4.54 19.09 1.75
C ARG A 83 5.75 18.38 1.20
N LEU A 84 6.73 18.15 2.07
CA LEU A 84 7.86 17.27 1.77
C LEU A 84 7.54 15.86 2.24
N VAL A 85 7.49 14.91 1.32
CA VAL A 85 7.17 13.50 1.60
C VAL A 85 8.43 12.65 1.48
N TRP A 86 8.97 12.18 2.60
CA TRP A 86 10.05 11.21 2.65
C TRP A 86 9.53 9.79 2.56
N CYS A 87 9.74 9.16 1.41
CA CYS A 87 9.39 7.78 1.14
C CYS A 87 10.61 6.87 1.26
N LEU A 88 10.59 5.99 2.25
CA LEU A 88 11.76 5.21 2.67
C LEU A 88 11.49 3.70 2.53
N PRO A 89 12.45 2.88 2.05
CA PRO A 89 12.24 1.45 1.85
C PRO A 89 12.13 0.67 3.16
N MET A 90 12.69 1.20 4.25
CA MET A 90 12.79 0.53 5.54
C MET A 90 12.34 1.39 6.71
N ARG A 91 11.77 0.76 7.73
CA ARG A 91 11.24 1.43 8.92
C ARG A 91 12.29 2.14 9.78
N VAL A 92 13.50 1.59 9.88
CA VAL A 92 14.57 2.18 10.72
C VAL A 92 14.98 3.57 10.21
N LEU A 93 14.98 3.75 8.88
CA LEU A 93 15.21 5.06 8.24
C LEU A 93 14.18 6.11 8.67
N VAL A 94 12.91 5.72 8.89
CA VAL A 94 11.81 6.64 9.21
C VAL A 94 12.07 7.35 10.53
N GLU A 95 12.40 6.59 11.58
CA GLU A 95 12.63 7.13 12.93
C GLU A 95 13.88 8.03 12.95
N GLN A 96 14.97 7.61 12.31
CA GLN A 96 16.18 8.43 12.19
C GLN A 96 15.92 9.73 11.41
N THR A 97 15.19 9.66 10.30
CA THR A 97 14.85 10.84 9.50
C THR A 97 13.98 11.80 10.31
N ARG A 98 12.98 11.29 11.05
CA ARG A 98 12.16 12.10 11.95
C ARG A 98 13.01 12.83 12.98
N ASP A 99 13.89 12.12 13.69
CA ASP A 99 14.68 12.71 14.78
C ASP A 99 15.63 13.80 14.27
N ASN A 100 16.30 13.55 13.14
CA ASN A 100 17.15 14.54 12.49
C ASN A 100 16.37 15.79 12.07
N VAL A 101 15.26 15.60 11.37
CA VAL A 101 14.41 16.71 10.87
C VAL A 101 13.85 17.52 12.04
N ALA A 102 13.29 16.86 13.06
CA ALA A 102 12.78 17.53 14.25
C ALA A 102 13.88 18.32 14.97
N GLY A 103 15.08 17.75 15.11
CA GLY A 103 16.25 18.44 15.66
C GLY A 103 16.61 19.71 14.88
N TRP A 104 16.66 19.62 13.54
CA TRP A 104 16.94 20.78 12.68
C TRP A 104 15.88 21.87 12.79
N LEU A 105 14.60 21.52 12.82
CA LEU A 105 13.51 22.48 12.98
C LEU A 105 13.53 23.15 14.36
N CYS A 106 13.87 22.40 15.41
CA CYS A 106 14.07 22.94 16.76
C CYS A 106 15.24 23.92 16.81
N ASN A 107 16.38 23.58 16.19
CA ASN A 107 17.55 24.46 16.13
C ASN A 107 17.27 25.79 15.41
N LEU A 108 16.32 25.77 14.45
CA LEU A 108 15.85 26.93 13.73
C LEU A 108 14.68 27.67 14.42
N ASP A 109 14.11 27.15 15.51
CA ASP A 109 12.90 27.67 16.19
C ASP A 109 11.64 27.73 15.29
N ILE A 110 11.52 26.78 14.36
CA ILE A 110 10.40 26.70 13.41
C ILE A 110 9.60 25.39 13.52
N HIS A 111 9.92 24.55 14.49
CA HIS A 111 9.15 23.34 14.79
C HIS A 111 7.85 23.72 15.51
N GLY A 112 6.72 23.20 15.04
CA GLY A 112 5.43 23.33 15.73
C GLY A 112 4.51 22.16 15.43
N LYS A 113 3.34 22.18 16.05
CA LYS A 113 2.25 21.27 15.74
C LYS A 113 1.43 21.82 14.57
N GLN A 114 0.56 20.97 14.06
CA GLN A 114 -0.43 21.37 13.07
C GLN A 114 -1.31 22.50 13.64
N GLY A 115 -1.54 23.55 12.87
CA GLY A 115 -2.28 24.75 13.28
C GLY A 115 -1.42 25.84 13.94
N ASP A 116 -0.15 25.57 14.28
CA ASP A 116 0.75 26.55 14.92
C ASP A 116 1.34 27.57 13.93
N ASN A 117 1.02 27.48 12.63
CA ASN A 117 1.65 28.26 11.56
C ASN A 117 3.20 28.14 11.58
N LYS A 118 3.69 26.95 11.94
CA LYS A 118 5.09 26.50 11.96
C LYS A 118 5.21 25.23 11.11
N VAL A 119 6.43 24.68 10.98
CA VAL A 119 6.62 23.41 10.24
C VAL A 119 6.33 22.23 11.17
N SER A 120 5.36 21.40 10.78
CA SER A 120 5.02 20.17 11.50
C SER A 120 5.65 18.93 10.85
N VAL A 121 5.97 17.92 11.67
CA VAL A 121 6.61 16.66 11.23
C VAL A 121 5.74 15.49 11.63
N HIS A 122 5.35 14.66 10.65
CA HIS A 122 4.43 13.55 10.85
C HIS A 122 5.00 12.26 10.34
N VAL A 123 4.81 11.19 11.11
CA VAL A 123 5.32 9.87 10.77
C VAL A 123 4.17 8.93 10.42
N LEU A 124 4.15 8.47 9.17
CA LEU A 124 3.09 7.60 8.65
C LEU A 124 3.53 6.14 8.78
N MET A 125 3.26 5.52 9.94
CA MET A 125 3.72 4.16 10.27
C MET A 125 2.62 3.12 10.54
N GLY A 126 1.34 3.47 10.34
CA GLY A 126 0.18 2.59 10.51
C GLY A 126 -0.15 2.32 11.98
N GLY A 127 -1.43 2.40 12.34
CA GLY A 127 -1.91 2.14 13.71
C GLY A 127 -1.84 3.32 14.70
N GLU A 128 -1.49 4.52 14.23
CA GLU A 128 -1.74 5.79 14.93
C GLU A 128 -2.95 6.47 14.29
N GLU A 129 -3.70 7.29 15.05
CA GLU A 129 -4.84 8.07 14.54
C GLU A 129 -4.35 9.17 13.59
N ASP A 130 -4.00 8.79 12.37
CA ASP A 130 -3.37 9.68 11.38
C ASP A 130 -4.27 10.87 10.98
N LEU A 131 -5.60 10.76 11.12
CA LEU A 131 -6.54 11.82 10.72
C LEU A 131 -6.43 13.08 11.57
N GLY A 132 -6.35 12.92 12.90
CA GLY A 132 -6.20 14.06 13.82
C GLY A 132 -4.76 14.56 13.92
N SER A 133 -3.86 14.03 13.08
CA SER A 133 -2.43 14.30 13.17
C SER A 133 -1.89 15.27 12.12
N TRP A 134 -2.31 15.18 10.85
CA TRP A 134 -1.70 15.99 9.77
C TRP A 134 -2.65 16.48 8.66
N ALA A 135 -3.78 15.80 8.44
CA ALA A 135 -4.61 16.02 7.25
C ALA A 135 -5.48 17.28 7.33
N GLU A 136 -5.83 17.74 8.54
CA GLU A 136 -6.79 18.83 8.75
C GLU A 136 -6.32 20.20 8.21
N HIS A 137 -5.01 20.44 8.07
CA HIS A 137 -4.38 21.73 7.71
C HIS A 137 -3.49 21.63 6.45
N PRO A 138 -4.08 21.30 5.28
CA PRO A 138 -3.32 21.07 4.05
C PRO A 138 -2.66 22.32 3.45
N GLU A 139 -3.01 23.52 3.94
CA GLU A 139 -2.44 24.81 3.57
C GLU A 139 -1.15 25.17 4.32
N GLU A 140 -0.80 24.43 5.38
CA GLU A 140 0.43 24.62 6.15
C GLU A 140 1.62 23.83 5.57
N ASP A 141 2.83 24.32 5.81
CA ASP A 141 4.05 23.63 5.40
C ASP A 141 4.34 22.46 6.36
N MET A 142 4.50 21.24 5.84
CA MET A 142 4.70 20.04 6.68
C MET A 142 5.64 19.01 6.04
N ILE A 143 6.21 18.15 6.88
CA ILE A 143 7.09 17.06 6.46
C ILE A 143 6.45 15.73 6.86
N LEU A 144 6.13 14.91 5.87
CA LEU A 144 5.59 13.55 6.04
C LEU A 144 6.70 12.54 5.85
N ILE A 145 6.88 11.61 6.79
CA ILE A 145 7.94 10.59 6.75
C ILE A 145 7.31 9.22 6.92
N GLY A 146 7.50 8.33 5.96
CA GLY A 146 6.87 7.02 6.00
C GLY A 146 7.65 5.97 5.22
N THR A 147 7.25 4.72 5.41
CA THR A 147 7.76 3.65 4.56
C THR A 147 7.06 3.65 3.22
N GLN A 148 7.68 3.05 2.20
CA GLN A 148 7.05 2.85 0.90
C GLN A 148 5.69 2.15 1.00
N ASP A 149 5.56 1.17 1.90
CA ASP A 149 4.28 0.53 2.20
C ASP A 149 3.18 1.51 2.57
N MET A 150 3.45 2.36 3.57
CA MET A 150 2.43 3.24 4.12
C MET A 150 2.10 4.34 3.13
N LEU A 151 3.11 4.89 2.47
CA LEU A 151 2.95 6.03 1.57
C LEU A 151 2.38 5.62 0.20
N LEU A 152 2.93 4.58 -0.43
CA LEU A 152 2.45 4.13 -1.74
C LEU A 152 1.05 3.50 -1.62
N SER A 153 0.75 2.73 -0.57
CA SER A 153 -0.62 2.20 -0.39
C SER A 153 -1.67 3.31 -0.31
N ARG A 154 -1.35 4.43 0.35
CA ARG A 154 -2.24 5.62 0.43
C ARG A 154 -2.33 6.34 -0.91
N ALA A 155 -1.22 6.50 -1.62
CA ALA A 155 -1.19 7.03 -2.99
C ALA A 155 -1.92 6.11 -3.99
N LEU A 156 -2.15 4.84 -3.65
CA LEU A 156 -2.94 3.89 -4.45
C LEU A 156 -4.39 3.72 -3.95
N MET A 157 -4.89 4.63 -3.10
CA MET A 157 -6.26 4.58 -2.58
C MET A 157 -6.55 3.30 -1.76
N ARG A 158 -5.53 2.70 -1.15
CA ARG A 158 -5.60 1.47 -0.35
C ARG A 158 -4.75 1.58 0.92
N GLY A 159 -4.84 2.73 1.59
CA GLY A 159 -4.01 3.07 2.73
C GLY A 159 -3.99 1.97 3.80
N TYR A 160 -2.82 1.38 4.03
CA TYR A 160 -2.65 0.35 5.04
C TYR A 160 -2.79 0.91 6.46
N GLY A 161 -3.47 0.15 7.32
CA GLY A 161 -3.64 0.50 8.73
C GLY A 161 -4.58 1.67 9.01
N MET A 162 -5.43 2.06 8.07
CA MET A 162 -6.41 3.16 8.22
C MET A 162 -7.79 2.78 7.66
N SER A 163 -8.83 3.52 8.04
CA SER A 163 -10.19 3.22 7.60
C SER A 163 -10.35 3.52 6.11
N ARG A 164 -11.09 2.68 5.39
CA ARG A 164 -11.33 2.88 3.95
C ARG A 164 -11.99 4.21 3.61
N TYR A 165 -12.79 4.73 4.53
CA TYR A 165 -13.48 6.01 4.36
C TYR A 165 -12.49 7.19 4.37
N GLN A 166 -11.26 6.97 4.83
CA GLN A 166 -10.20 7.98 4.90
C GLN A 166 -9.21 7.89 3.73
N TRP A 167 -9.23 6.79 2.97
CA TRP A 167 -8.33 6.63 1.82
C TRP A 167 -8.41 7.80 0.81
N PRO A 168 -9.60 8.33 0.45
CA PRO A 168 -9.69 9.45 -0.48
C PRO A 168 -8.96 10.71 -0.01
N ILE A 169 -8.98 11.00 1.29
CA ILE A 169 -8.30 12.16 1.88
C ILE A 169 -6.79 12.00 1.73
N HIS A 170 -6.24 10.88 2.19
CA HIS A 170 -4.80 10.65 2.11
C HIS A 170 -4.34 10.57 0.66
N PHE A 171 -5.10 9.91 -0.22
CA PHE A 171 -4.83 9.87 -1.65
C PHE A 171 -4.76 11.29 -2.24
N ALA A 172 -5.76 12.13 -1.98
CA ALA A 172 -5.78 13.50 -2.48
C ALA A 172 -4.58 14.32 -1.99
N LEU A 173 -4.34 14.32 -0.68
CA LEU A 173 -3.27 15.12 -0.06
C LEU A 173 -1.87 14.63 -0.45
N LEU A 174 -1.70 13.35 -0.78
CA LEU A 174 -0.43 12.78 -1.23
C LEU A 174 -0.15 13.00 -2.73
N HIS A 175 -1.18 13.31 -3.52
CA HIS A 175 -1.05 13.61 -4.95
C HIS A 175 -1.01 15.11 -5.29
N ASN A 176 -1.54 15.98 -4.44
CA ASN A 176 -1.58 17.44 -4.66
C ASN A 176 -0.58 18.13 -3.73
N ASP A 177 0.15 19.15 -4.18
CA ASP A 177 1.04 19.98 -3.33
C ASP A 177 2.12 19.21 -2.55
N CYS A 178 2.73 18.20 -3.18
CA CYS A 178 3.74 17.34 -2.56
C CYS A 178 5.06 17.28 -3.35
N LEU A 179 6.18 17.54 -2.68
CA LEU A 179 7.52 17.13 -3.12
C LEU A 179 7.84 15.76 -2.53
N TRP A 180 7.82 14.72 -3.36
CA TRP A 180 8.18 13.36 -2.96
C TRP A 180 9.67 13.14 -3.08
N ALA A 181 10.33 12.82 -1.97
CA ALA A 181 11.70 12.32 -1.94
C ALA A 181 11.66 10.81 -1.71
N TYR A 182 11.89 10.04 -2.78
CA TYR A 182 12.08 8.60 -2.72
C TYR A 182 13.57 8.33 -2.44
N ASP A 183 13.91 7.92 -1.22
CA ASP A 183 15.31 7.63 -0.85
C ASP A 183 15.65 6.16 -0.97
N GLU A 184 16.90 5.87 -1.28
CA GLU A 184 17.43 4.52 -1.46
C GLU A 184 16.56 3.69 -2.42
N VAL A 185 16.14 4.30 -3.53
CA VAL A 185 15.23 3.73 -4.55
C VAL A 185 15.65 2.36 -5.08
N GLN A 186 16.95 2.04 -5.04
CA GLN A 186 17.47 0.72 -5.39
C GLN A 186 17.01 -0.40 -4.45
N LEU A 187 16.44 -0.06 -3.28
CA LEU A 187 15.89 -0.99 -2.30
C LEU A 187 14.35 -1.02 -2.30
N MET A 188 13.70 -0.29 -3.21
CA MET A 188 12.23 -0.19 -3.25
C MET A 188 11.55 -1.34 -4.00
N GLY A 189 12.26 -2.10 -4.84
CA GLY A 189 11.67 -3.16 -5.66
C GLY A 189 10.53 -2.62 -6.53
N ALA A 190 9.37 -3.28 -6.51
CA ALA A 190 8.15 -2.83 -7.19
C ALA A 190 7.75 -1.38 -6.87
N GLY A 191 8.08 -0.88 -5.66
CA GLY A 191 7.82 0.49 -5.26
C GLY A 191 8.50 1.53 -6.16
N LEU A 192 9.66 1.22 -6.77
CA LEU A 192 10.33 2.11 -7.72
C LEU A 192 9.50 2.25 -9.01
N ALA A 193 9.12 1.14 -9.62
CA ALA A 193 8.29 1.14 -10.83
C ALA A 193 6.94 1.84 -10.59
N THR A 194 6.33 1.61 -9.43
CA THR A 194 5.09 2.28 -9.02
C THR A 194 5.28 3.78 -8.82
N SER A 195 6.39 4.23 -8.23
CA SER A 195 6.68 5.66 -8.11
C SER A 195 6.82 6.35 -9.47
N ALA A 196 7.44 5.68 -10.44
CA ALA A 196 7.57 6.15 -11.82
C ALA A 196 6.20 6.24 -12.54
N GLN A 197 5.35 5.22 -12.38
CA GLN A 197 4.00 5.23 -12.94
C GLN A 197 3.12 6.31 -12.28
N ILE A 198 3.23 6.52 -10.96
CA ILE A 198 2.51 7.59 -10.27
C ILE A 198 2.92 8.96 -10.81
N GLU A 199 4.22 9.20 -11.06
CA GLU A 199 4.68 10.44 -11.69
C GLU A 199 4.07 10.62 -13.09
N ALA A 200 4.09 9.58 -13.92
CA ALA A 200 3.45 9.61 -15.24
C ALA A 200 1.94 9.90 -15.14
N PHE A 201 1.27 9.32 -14.15
CA PHE A 201 -0.16 9.57 -13.92
C PHE A 201 -0.43 10.97 -13.40
N ARG A 202 0.45 11.60 -12.62
CA ARG A 202 0.31 13.03 -12.25
C ARG A 202 0.49 13.95 -13.45
N ARG A 203 1.35 13.59 -14.42
CA ARG A 203 1.47 14.33 -15.68
C ARG A 203 0.23 14.22 -16.56
N ARG A 204 -0.46 13.07 -16.50
CA ARG A 204 -1.69 12.79 -17.26
C ARG A 204 -2.95 13.35 -16.59
N PHE A 205 -3.14 13.05 -15.32
CA PHE A 205 -4.27 13.46 -14.47
C PHE A 205 -3.79 14.61 -13.59
N VAL A 206 -3.74 15.80 -14.18
CA VAL A 206 -3.10 16.98 -13.60
C VAL A 206 -3.67 17.28 -12.20
N PRO A 207 -2.83 17.28 -11.14
CA PRO A 207 -3.22 17.68 -9.80
C PRO A 207 -3.75 19.13 -9.75
N ALA A 208 -4.54 19.46 -8.73
CA ALA A 208 -4.96 20.84 -8.45
C ALA A 208 -3.76 21.76 -8.16
N VAL A 209 -2.79 21.23 -7.42
CA VAL A 209 -1.54 21.90 -7.09
C VAL A 209 -0.40 20.95 -7.43
N ALA A 210 0.61 21.46 -8.11
CA ALA A 210 1.72 20.66 -8.63
C ALA A 210 2.37 19.80 -7.54
N SER A 211 2.70 18.57 -7.91
CA SER A 211 3.48 17.65 -7.11
C SER A 211 4.66 17.17 -7.93
N HIS A 212 5.79 16.93 -7.28
CA HIS A 212 7.05 16.60 -7.91
C HIS A 212 7.63 15.33 -7.31
N SER A 213 8.26 14.50 -8.14
CA SER A 213 8.97 13.29 -7.71
C SER A 213 10.48 13.49 -7.81
N LEU A 214 11.19 13.28 -6.70
CA LEU A 214 12.64 13.32 -6.59
C LEU A 214 13.13 11.93 -6.20
N TRP A 215 13.80 11.24 -7.14
CA TRP A 215 14.43 9.95 -6.88
C TRP A 215 15.86 10.13 -6.40
N VAL A 216 16.15 9.63 -5.21
CA VAL A 216 17.42 9.84 -4.51
C VAL A 216 18.14 8.50 -4.39
N SER A 217 19.36 8.44 -4.91
CA SER A 217 20.17 7.22 -4.88
C SER A 217 21.66 7.52 -4.95
N ALA A 218 22.47 6.52 -4.59
CA ALA A 218 23.89 6.50 -4.88
C ALA A 218 24.25 5.68 -6.14
N THR A 219 23.30 4.90 -6.68
CA THR A 219 23.56 3.90 -7.73
C THR A 219 22.42 3.78 -8.75
N LEU A 220 21.48 4.74 -8.80
CA LEU A 220 20.31 4.66 -9.68
C LEU A 220 20.70 4.86 -11.14
N ARG A 221 20.29 3.93 -12.00
CA ARG A 221 20.24 4.15 -13.45
C ARG A 221 18.91 4.80 -13.82
N GLN A 222 18.96 5.89 -14.58
CA GLN A 222 17.76 6.57 -15.08
C GLN A 222 16.83 5.64 -15.88
N GLU A 223 17.38 4.64 -16.56
CA GLU A 223 16.60 3.64 -17.31
C GLU A 223 15.71 2.76 -16.41
N TRP A 224 15.98 2.66 -15.11
CA TRP A 224 15.08 1.96 -14.18
C TRP A 224 13.73 2.68 -14.01
N LEU A 225 13.65 3.96 -14.38
CA LEU A 225 12.43 4.74 -14.39
C LEU A 225 11.66 4.62 -15.73
N ALA A 226 12.19 3.90 -16.73
CA ALA A 226 11.60 3.79 -18.07
C ALA A 226 10.40 2.83 -18.14
N THR A 227 9.46 2.97 -17.20
CA THR A 227 8.17 2.27 -17.15
C THR A 227 7.30 2.69 -18.33
N VAL A 228 6.23 1.92 -18.59
CA VAL A 228 5.44 2.08 -19.82
C VAL A 228 4.88 3.50 -19.98
N ASP A 229 4.37 4.13 -18.91
CA ASP A 229 3.79 5.47 -19.01
C ASP A 229 4.82 6.60 -18.77
N LEU A 230 5.95 6.34 -18.10
CA LEU A 230 6.99 7.36 -17.87
C LEU A 230 8.04 7.42 -18.99
N ARG A 231 8.23 6.32 -19.75
CA ARG A 231 9.21 6.22 -20.84
C ARG A 231 9.21 7.41 -21.81
N PRO A 232 8.06 7.93 -22.29
CA PRO A 232 8.03 9.08 -23.19
C PRO A 232 8.59 10.38 -22.59
N HIS A 233 8.74 10.45 -21.27
CA HIS A 233 9.22 11.62 -20.55
C HIS A 233 10.68 11.49 -20.08
N MET A 234 11.35 10.38 -20.41
CA MET A 234 12.66 10.07 -19.85
C MET A 234 13.74 11.11 -20.18
N ASP A 235 13.73 11.63 -21.40
CA ASP A 235 14.70 12.63 -21.87
C ASP A 235 14.52 14.00 -21.20
N SER A 236 13.36 14.25 -20.60
CA SER A 236 13.08 15.50 -19.89
C SER A 236 13.58 15.52 -18.45
N LEU A 237 13.90 14.35 -17.87
CA LEU A 237 14.26 14.26 -16.45
C LEU A 237 15.64 14.87 -16.19
N GLN A 238 15.69 15.80 -15.24
CA GLN A 238 16.92 16.49 -14.83
C GLN A 238 17.66 15.69 -13.77
N ARG A 239 18.96 15.46 -13.98
CA ARG A 239 19.83 14.74 -13.03
C ARG A 239 20.88 15.66 -12.43
N HIS A 240 20.96 15.69 -11.11
CA HIS A 240 22.04 16.35 -10.37
C HIS A 240 22.96 15.32 -9.71
N THR A 241 24.27 15.60 -9.72
CA THR A 241 25.30 14.78 -9.06
C THR A 241 26.36 15.66 -8.37
N ILE A 242 27.31 15.01 -7.69
CA ILE A 242 28.44 15.68 -7.03
C ILE A 242 29.51 16.13 -8.03
N GLY A 243 30.07 17.32 -7.82
CA GLY A 243 31.17 17.87 -8.62
C GLY A 243 32.54 17.66 -7.98
N ASP A 244 33.59 18.18 -8.61
CA ASP A 244 34.97 18.02 -8.12
C ASP A 244 35.22 18.67 -6.75
N VAL A 245 34.60 19.83 -6.50
CA VAL A 245 34.67 20.52 -5.19
C VAL A 245 34.06 19.66 -4.10
N ASP A 246 32.92 19.01 -4.37
CA ASP A 246 32.25 18.12 -3.43
C ASP A 246 33.15 16.90 -3.11
N ARG A 247 33.84 16.35 -4.11
CA ARG A 247 34.80 15.23 -3.93
C ARG A 247 36.01 15.63 -3.11
N GLN A 248 36.50 16.86 -3.25
CA GLN A 248 37.61 17.39 -2.45
C GLN A 248 37.19 17.57 -0.99
N GLN A 249 36.01 18.13 -0.74
CA GLN A 249 35.45 18.31 0.61
C GLN A 249 35.23 16.96 1.33
N ALA A 250 34.90 15.89 0.60
CA ALA A 250 34.67 14.55 1.15
C ALA A 250 35.91 13.63 1.17
N GLY A 251 37.12 14.18 0.96
CA GLY A 251 38.33 13.42 0.63
C GLY A 251 38.67 12.25 1.57
N GLU A 252 38.53 12.38 2.88
CA GLU A 252 38.83 11.29 3.83
C GLU A 252 37.81 10.14 3.80
N ARG A 253 36.54 10.44 3.51
CA ARG A 253 35.46 9.44 3.43
C ARG A 253 35.50 8.67 2.10
N LEU A 254 35.76 9.36 0.99
CA LEU A 254 35.89 8.72 -0.33
C LEU A 254 37.11 7.80 -0.41
N ARG A 255 38.18 8.14 0.32
CA ARG A 255 39.44 7.37 0.41
C ARG A 255 39.47 6.43 1.62
N ALA A 256 38.33 6.16 2.25
CA ALA A 256 38.28 5.29 3.41
C ALA A 256 38.81 3.89 3.08
N VAL A 257 39.94 3.51 3.67
CA VAL A 257 40.70 2.29 3.32
C VAL A 257 39.96 1.06 3.82
N LYS A 258 39.56 0.18 2.88
CA LYS A 258 38.83 -1.07 3.15
C LYS A 258 39.45 -2.20 2.35
N SER A 259 40.17 -3.11 3.01
CA SER A 259 40.74 -4.29 2.34
C SER A 259 39.67 -5.38 2.23
N LEU A 260 39.48 -5.92 1.02
CA LEU A 260 38.51 -6.97 0.74
C LEU A 260 39.22 -8.32 0.63
N ARG A 261 38.70 -9.35 1.30
CA ARG A 261 39.21 -10.72 1.25
C ARG A 261 38.05 -11.73 1.22
N SER A 262 38.25 -12.86 0.55
CA SER A 262 37.34 -13.99 0.69
C SER A 262 37.55 -14.66 2.05
N ALA A 263 36.47 -15.00 2.74
CA ALA A 263 36.53 -15.77 3.98
C ALA A 263 37.03 -17.20 3.69
N THR A 264 37.65 -17.83 4.68
CA THR A 264 38.09 -19.24 4.52
C THR A 264 36.90 -20.20 4.51
N LEU A 265 35.81 -19.80 5.17
CA LEU A 265 34.55 -20.52 5.21
C LEU A 265 33.67 -20.24 3.98
N ARG A 266 32.98 -21.28 3.51
CA ARG A 266 31.90 -21.20 2.51
C ARG A 266 30.63 -21.87 3.05
N LEU A 267 29.46 -21.36 2.66
CA LEU A 267 28.18 -22.00 2.94
C LEU A 267 27.86 -22.99 1.82
N GLY A 268 27.76 -24.28 2.15
CA GLY A 268 27.63 -25.37 1.18
C GLY A 268 26.84 -26.58 1.66
N ASN A 269 26.67 -27.58 0.79
CA ASN A 269 25.86 -28.78 1.09
C ASN A 269 26.34 -29.56 2.33
N ASP A 270 27.66 -29.59 2.56
CA ASP A 270 28.27 -30.28 3.70
C ASP A 270 27.92 -29.62 5.05
N ASN A 271 27.53 -28.34 5.05
CA ASN A 271 27.30 -27.55 6.25
C ASN A 271 25.97 -26.74 6.26
N GLY A 272 25.09 -26.87 5.25
CA GLY A 272 23.92 -25.99 5.05
C GLY A 272 22.51 -26.60 5.14
N LYS A 273 22.25 -27.84 4.67
CA LYS A 273 20.87 -28.42 4.62
C LYS A 273 20.46 -29.24 5.85
N GLN A 274 21.43 -29.93 6.48
CA GLN A 274 21.23 -30.72 7.70
C GLN A 274 22.21 -30.34 8.83
N ASN A 275 23.26 -29.57 8.48
CA ASN A 275 24.40 -29.25 9.34
C ASN A 275 24.57 -27.75 9.62
N GLY A 276 23.50 -26.96 9.58
CA GLY A 276 23.57 -25.50 9.81
C GLY A 276 24.29 -25.09 11.11
N ARG A 277 24.30 -25.97 12.13
CA ARG A 277 25.09 -25.77 13.35
C ARG A 277 26.61 -25.82 13.12
N ALA A 278 27.08 -26.68 12.24
CA ALA A 278 28.51 -26.81 11.92
C ALA A 278 29.02 -25.54 11.20
N TYR A 279 28.27 -25.04 10.21
CA TYR A 279 28.57 -23.74 9.57
C TYR A 279 28.62 -22.61 10.60
N LEU A 280 27.59 -22.48 11.45
CA LEU A 280 27.53 -21.42 12.46
C LEU A 280 28.65 -21.55 13.51
N GLY A 281 29.03 -22.77 13.88
CA GLY A 281 30.17 -23.02 14.77
C GLY A 281 31.51 -22.60 14.16
N ALA A 282 31.76 -22.96 12.90
CA ALA A 282 32.96 -22.56 12.17
C ALA A 282 33.02 -21.04 11.98
N LEU A 283 31.89 -20.41 11.61
CA LEU A 283 31.78 -18.97 11.47
C LEU A 283 32.04 -18.25 12.80
N CYS A 284 31.48 -18.75 13.91
CA CYS A 284 31.72 -18.22 15.24
C CYS A 284 33.23 -18.20 15.56
N ALA A 285 33.94 -19.31 15.32
CA ALA A 285 35.37 -19.40 15.55
C ALA A 285 36.17 -18.42 14.67
N GLU A 286 35.85 -18.28 13.38
CA GLU A 286 36.53 -17.37 12.46
C GLU A 286 36.29 -15.89 12.81
N VAL A 287 35.06 -15.54 13.22
CA VAL A 287 34.71 -14.19 13.70
C VAL A 287 35.47 -13.85 14.97
N LEU A 288 35.53 -14.77 15.95
CA LEU A 288 36.28 -14.56 17.20
C LEU A 288 37.78 -14.40 16.95
N ALA A 289 38.35 -15.14 15.99
CA ALA A 289 39.77 -15.05 15.64
C ALA A 289 40.16 -13.70 15.02
N HIS A 290 39.24 -13.04 14.31
CA HIS A 290 39.48 -11.75 13.64
C HIS A 290 38.90 -10.55 14.38
N HIS A 291 38.19 -10.76 15.49
CA HIS A 291 37.62 -9.68 16.27
C HIS A 291 38.72 -8.84 16.93
N ASP A 292 38.65 -7.53 16.73
CA ASP A 292 39.55 -6.57 17.38
C ASP A 292 38.88 -6.01 18.64
N VAL A 293 39.41 -6.36 19.81
CA VAL A 293 38.88 -5.90 21.11
C VAL A 293 38.92 -4.37 21.28
N LYS A 294 39.66 -3.64 20.46
CA LYS A 294 39.69 -2.17 20.48
C LYS A 294 38.61 -1.53 19.63
N ALA A 295 37.83 -2.33 18.90
CA ALA A 295 36.86 -1.83 17.93
C ALA A 295 35.62 -2.74 17.85
N GLN A 296 34.72 -2.37 16.95
CA GLN A 296 33.53 -3.12 16.66
C GLN A 296 33.70 -4.03 15.43
N THR A 297 33.10 -5.22 15.51
CA THR A 297 32.94 -6.15 14.39
C THR A 297 31.48 -6.23 13.97
N LEU A 298 31.21 -6.22 12.66
CA LEU A 298 29.88 -6.40 12.09
C LEU A 298 29.82 -7.69 11.27
N VAL A 299 28.83 -8.54 11.54
CA VAL A 299 28.57 -9.79 10.82
C VAL A 299 27.19 -9.73 10.19
N ILE A 300 27.10 -9.82 8.86
CA ILE A 300 25.86 -9.70 8.11
C ILE A 300 25.51 -11.03 7.44
N LEU A 301 24.39 -11.63 7.85
CA LEU A 301 23.88 -12.89 7.30
C LEU A 301 22.55 -12.66 6.58
N ASN A 302 22.32 -13.37 5.48
CA ASN A 302 21.14 -13.18 4.63
C ASN A 302 19.85 -13.77 5.24
N ASN A 303 19.97 -14.66 6.23
CA ASN A 303 18.86 -15.35 6.87
C ASN A 303 18.80 -15.06 8.37
N VAL A 304 17.63 -14.65 8.86
CA VAL A 304 17.42 -14.32 10.29
C VAL A 304 17.67 -15.52 11.21
N SER A 305 17.30 -16.74 10.83
CA SER A 305 17.55 -17.93 11.67
C SER A 305 19.05 -18.23 11.79
N ARG A 306 19.86 -17.94 10.75
CA ARG A 306 21.32 -18.01 10.84
C ARG A 306 21.88 -16.91 11.75
N ALA A 307 21.38 -15.69 11.64
CA ALA A 307 21.77 -14.57 12.52
C ALA A 307 21.45 -14.86 14.00
N GLN A 308 20.24 -15.35 14.30
CA GLN A 308 19.85 -15.79 15.64
C GLN A 308 20.77 -16.90 16.16
N GLY A 309 21.07 -17.91 15.33
CA GLY A 309 21.93 -19.03 15.71
C GLY A 309 23.38 -18.62 15.98
N LEU A 310 23.98 -17.76 15.13
CA LEU A 310 25.33 -17.24 15.36
C LEU A 310 25.39 -16.40 16.65
N PHE A 311 24.41 -15.51 16.84
CA PHE A 311 24.35 -14.67 18.03
C PHE A 311 24.26 -15.50 19.32
N GLN A 312 23.45 -16.55 19.34
CA GLN A 312 23.37 -17.46 20.48
C GLN A 312 24.70 -18.16 20.79
N LEU A 313 25.49 -18.52 19.77
CA LEU A 313 26.83 -19.08 19.97
C LEU A 313 27.79 -18.03 20.54
N LEU A 314 27.79 -16.82 19.97
CA LEU A 314 28.61 -15.71 20.46
C LEU A 314 28.28 -15.35 21.92
N CYS A 315 27.00 -15.29 22.30
CA CYS A 315 26.61 -15.03 23.70
C CYS A 315 27.14 -16.09 24.68
N ARG A 316 27.35 -17.34 24.23
CA ARG A 316 27.94 -18.40 25.06
C ARG A 316 29.45 -18.24 25.20
N GLU A 317 30.13 -17.95 24.10
CA GLU A 317 31.60 -17.79 24.06
C GLU A 317 32.08 -16.45 24.66
N ARG A 318 31.27 -15.40 24.53
CA ARG A 318 31.54 -14.02 24.96
C ARG A 318 30.54 -13.55 26.02
N ALA A 319 30.33 -14.39 27.04
CA ALA A 319 29.39 -14.07 28.11
C ALA A 319 29.69 -12.70 28.77
N GLY A 320 28.67 -11.85 28.88
CA GLY A 320 28.78 -10.52 29.51
C GLY A 320 29.32 -9.40 28.60
N LYS A 321 29.57 -9.66 27.32
CA LYS A 321 29.92 -8.61 26.33
C LYS A 321 28.67 -7.90 25.79
N GLY A 322 28.85 -6.67 25.33
CA GLY A 322 27.79 -5.82 24.77
C GLY A 322 27.35 -6.21 23.36
N ASP A 323 27.42 -7.49 22.99
CA ASP A 323 27.11 -7.97 21.65
C ASP A 323 25.61 -7.77 21.33
N LEU A 324 25.30 -7.49 20.05
CA LEU A 324 23.95 -7.12 19.61
C LEU A 324 23.46 -7.99 18.45
N LEU A 325 22.13 -8.18 18.39
CA LEU A 325 21.44 -8.82 17.27
C LEU A 325 20.44 -7.86 16.63
N ILE A 326 20.58 -7.61 15.33
CA ILE A 326 19.77 -6.63 14.59
C ILE A 326 19.05 -7.31 13.41
N HIS A 327 17.73 -7.40 13.48
CA HIS A 327 16.88 -7.86 12.37
C HIS A 327 15.41 -7.40 12.52
N ALA A 328 14.61 -7.58 11.47
CA ALA A 328 13.23 -7.10 11.43
C ALA A 328 12.25 -7.78 12.41
N ARG A 329 12.54 -9.03 12.85
CA ARG A 329 11.62 -9.92 13.59
C ARG A 329 11.53 -9.65 15.11
N PHE A 330 11.61 -8.39 15.53
CA PHE A 330 11.38 -7.94 16.91
C PHE A 330 10.09 -7.11 16.99
N ARG A 331 9.44 -7.04 18.17
CA ARG A 331 8.40 -6.02 18.44
C ARG A 331 9.05 -4.63 18.51
N PRO A 332 8.26 -3.54 18.37
CA PRO A 332 8.79 -2.17 18.41
C PRO A 332 9.61 -1.85 19.66
N ALA A 333 9.18 -2.30 20.85
CA ALA A 333 9.91 -2.04 22.10
C ALA A 333 11.33 -2.64 22.10
N GLU A 334 11.47 -3.93 21.75
CA GLU A 334 12.79 -4.56 21.69
C GLU A 334 13.66 -3.97 20.57
N ARG A 335 13.07 -3.63 19.41
CA ARG A 335 13.80 -2.95 18.33
C ARG A 335 14.34 -1.59 18.78
N ALA A 336 13.51 -0.79 19.47
CA ALA A 336 13.90 0.50 20.02
C ALA A 336 15.01 0.36 21.07
N ALA A 337 14.95 -0.68 21.91
CA ALA A 337 16.01 -0.98 22.85
C ALA A 337 17.33 -1.33 22.13
N GLN A 338 17.33 -2.22 21.13
CA GLN A 338 18.53 -2.55 20.36
C GLN A 338 19.11 -1.32 19.63
N ALA A 339 18.25 -0.47 19.06
CA ALA A 339 18.68 0.77 18.40
C ALA A 339 19.29 1.79 19.38
N ARG A 340 18.77 1.89 20.61
CA ARG A 340 19.39 2.69 21.69
C ARG A 340 20.75 2.12 22.06
N ARG A 341 20.84 0.81 22.35
CA ARG A 341 22.10 0.15 22.68
C ARG A 341 23.16 0.36 21.60
N LEU A 342 22.77 0.25 20.32
CA LEU A 342 23.67 0.49 19.20
C LEU A 342 24.27 1.90 19.19
N ARG A 343 23.47 2.93 19.52
CA ARG A 343 23.89 4.34 19.53
C ARG A 343 24.64 4.72 20.81
N ASP A 344 24.16 4.24 21.95
CA ASP A 344 24.53 4.78 23.26
C ASP A 344 25.62 3.94 23.94
N GLU A 345 25.72 2.63 23.65
CA GLU A 345 26.78 1.77 24.21
C GLU A 345 28.09 1.95 23.41
N PRO A 346 29.26 1.84 24.08
CA PRO A 346 30.57 1.93 23.42
C PRO A 346 30.71 0.97 22.24
N ASP A 347 31.37 1.44 21.18
CA ASP A 347 31.71 0.70 19.97
C ASP A 347 33.04 -0.08 20.09
N VAL A 348 33.41 -0.48 21.31
CA VAL A 348 34.65 -1.16 21.67
C VAL A 348 34.34 -2.57 22.19
N ASP A 349 35.11 -3.57 21.73
CA ASP A 349 34.96 -4.99 22.12
C ASP A 349 33.52 -5.51 21.93
N ARG A 350 32.87 -5.05 20.86
CA ARG A 350 31.47 -5.33 20.53
C ARG A 350 31.34 -6.06 19.19
N ILE A 351 30.56 -7.13 19.17
CA ILE A 351 30.18 -7.84 17.94
C ILE A 351 28.70 -7.63 17.67
N ILE A 352 28.39 -7.17 16.46
CA ILE A 352 27.02 -6.99 15.99
C ILE A 352 26.74 -8.06 14.94
N VAL A 353 25.73 -8.89 15.19
CA VAL A 353 25.18 -9.81 14.20
C VAL A 353 23.92 -9.19 13.63
N ALA A 354 23.84 -9.08 12.31
CA ALA A 354 22.74 -8.41 11.63
C ALA A 354 22.29 -9.17 10.38
N THR A 355 21.08 -8.84 9.90
CA THR A 355 20.66 -9.16 8.54
C THR A 355 20.67 -7.92 7.66
N GLN A 356 20.00 -7.95 6.51
CA GLN A 356 19.83 -6.80 5.60
C GLN A 356 19.24 -5.56 6.27
N ALA A 357 18.67 -5.69 7.48
CA ALA A 357 18.14 -4.57 8.26
C ALA A 357 19.19 -3.49 8.60
N ILE A 358 20.49 -3.80 8.52
CA ILE A 358 21.58 -2.83 8.73
C ILE A 358 21.99 -2.08 7.44
N GLU A 359 21.55 -2.56 6.27
CA GLU A 359 21.98 -2.04 4.96
C GLU A 359 21.48 -0.62 4.72
N ALA A 360 20.37 -0.20 5.32
CA ALA A 360 19.83 1.14 5.16
C ALA A 360 19.40 1.76 6.49
N GLY A 361 19.75 3.04 6.69
CA GLY A 361 19.27 3.84 7.83
C GLY A 361 19.85 3.50 9.19
N VAL A 362 21.05 2.95 9.20
CA VAL A 362 21.82 2.77 10.44
C VAL A 362 23.16 3.44 10.26
N ASP A 363 23.42 4.47 11.07
CA ASP A 363 24.71 5.16 11.09
C ASP A 363 25.68 4.40 11.98
N ILE A 364 26.36 3.43 11.36
CA ILE A 364 27.29 2.52 12.02
C ILE A 364 28.57 2.47 11.21
N SER A 365 29.68 2.40 11.92
CA SER A 365 30.99 2.11 11.37
C SER A 365 31.64 0.98 12.15
N SER A 366 32.24 0.03 11.44
CA SER A 366 32.96 -1.10 12.01
C SER A 366 34.35 -1.20 11.40
N ARG A 367 35.30 -1.74 12.16
CA ARG A 367 36.67 -2.01 11.70
C ARG A 367 36.78 -3.33 10.94
N VAL A 368 36.05 -4.34 11.41
CA VAL A 368 36.02 -5.68 10.83
C VAL A 368 34.60 -6.00 10.40
N MET A 369 34.45 -6.53 9.19
CA MET A 369 33.16 -6.95 8.64
C MET A 369 33.23 -8.38 8.10
N PHE A 370 32.24 -9.19 8.46
CA PHE A 370 31.92 -10.43 7.76
C PHE A 370 30.57 -10.26 7.06
N THR A 371 30.46 -10.68 5.80
CA THR A 371 29.21 -10.62 5.06
C THR A 371 29.02 -11.84 4.19
N GLU A 372 27.87 -12.49 4.29
CA GLU A 372 27.44 -13.47 3.28
C GLU A 372 27.30 -12.81 1.90
N LEU A 373 27.62 -13.56 0.84
CA LEU A 373 27.44 -13.12 -0.54
C LEU A 373 25.99 -12.66 -0.78
N ALA A 374 25.81 -11.52 -1.43
CA ALA A 374 24.52 -10.88 -1.68
C ALA A 374 24.57 -10.18 -3.06
N PRO A 375 23.45 -9.70 -3.62
CA PRO A 375 23.45 -8.89 -4.83
C PRO A 375 24.45 -7.74 -4.75
N TRP A 376 25.02 -7.32 -5.89
CA TRP A 376 26.12 -6.35 -5.90
C TRP A 376 25.75 -5.05 -5.18
N THR A 377 24.53 -4.56 -5.43
CA THR A 377 23.98 -3.36 -4.78
C THR A 377 23.95 -3.49 -3.25
N SER A 378 23.51 -4.63 -2.71
CA SER A 378 23.57 -4.93 -1.27
C SER A 378 25.02 -4.99 -0.76
N MET A 379 25.94 -5.61 -1.50
CA MET A 379 27.37 -5.66 -1.11
C MET A 379 27.96 -4.26 -0.95
N VAL A 380 27.73 -3.36 -1.91
CA VAL A 380 28.18 -1.96 -1.84
C VAL A 380 27.62 -1.23 -0.63
N GLN A 381 26.33 -1.44 -0.31
CA GLN A 381 25.70 -0.84 0.87
C GLN A 381 26.30 -1.35 2.18
N ARG A 382 26.56 -2.67 2.27
CA ARG A 382 27.24 -3.29 3.41
C ARG A 382 28.64 -2.72 3.58
N PHE A 383 29.44 -2.58 2.52
CA PHE A 383 30.77 -1.98 2.58
C PHE A 383 30.77 -0.53 3.08
N GLY A 384 29.66 0.19 2.88
CA GLY A 384 29.40 1.52 3.44
C GLY A 384 29.19 1.56 4.97
N ARG A 385 29.25 0.41 5.65
CA ARG A 385 29.18 0.25 7.13
C ARG A 385 30.52 -0.18 7.74
N CYS A 386 31.54 -0.39 6.92
CA CYS A 386 32.92 -0.65 7.34
C CYS A 386 33.76 0.60 7.08
N ASN A 387 34.48 1.08 8.10
CA ASN A 387 35.29 2.32 8.04
C ASN A 387 34.56 3.46 7.32
N ARG A 388 33.37 3.79 7.82
CA ARG A 388 32.42 4.70 7.16
C ARG A 388 32.93 6.15 7.12
N TYR A 389 33.65 6.58 8.15
CA TYR A 389 34.14 7.95 8.27
C TYR A 389 35.63 8.09 7.95
N GLY A 390 36.33 6.98 7.70
CA GLY A 390 37.77 6.96 7.45
C GLY A 390 38.61 6.93 8.74
N GLU A 391 37.99 6.70 9.88
CA GLU A 391 38.59 6.69 11.22
C GLU A 391 39.68 5.60 11.39
N HIS A 392 39.66 4.56 10.55
CA HIS A 392 40.64 3.47 10.56
C HIS A 392 41.61 3.53 9.38
N ASN A 393 41.73 4.65 8.67
CA ASN A 393 42.60 4.77 7.49
C ASN A 393 44.09 4.49 7.77
N LYS A 394 44.56 4.76 8.99
CA LYS A 394 45.96 4.52 9.38
C LYS A 394 46.29 3.03 9.49
N ASP A 395 45.39 2.25 10.07
CA ASP A 395 45.61 0.84 10.41
C ASP A 395 44.85 -0.13 9.48
N GLY A 396 44.01 0.39 8.58
CA GLY A 396 43.15 -0.35 7.68
C GLY A 396 41.92 -0.96 8.36
N ALA A 397 40.86 -1.15 7.57
CA ALA A 397 39.69 -1.94 7.93
C ALA A 397 39.55 -3.17 7.03
N HIS A 398 38.97 -4.24 7.56
CA HIS A 398 38.96 -5.56 6.92
C HIS A 398 37.54 -6.05 6.64
N ILE A 399 37.31 -6.49 5.41
CA ILE A 399 36.04 -7.08 4.98
C ILE A 399 36.29 -8.50 4.49
N PHE A 400 35.58 -9.45 5.08
CA PHE A 400 35.57 -10.87 4.76
C PHE A 400 34.22 -11.22 4.12
N TRP A 401 34.20 -11.54 2.84
CA TRP A 401 32.98 -11.99 2.17
C TRP A 401 32.92 -13.53 2.13
N ILE A 402 31.77 -14.09 2.51
CA ILE A 402 31.53 -15.53 2.64
C ILE A 402 30.79 -15.98 1.39
N ASP A 403 31.41 -16.86 0.60
CA ASP A 403 30.79 -17.43 -0.61
C ASP A 403 29.68 -18.42 -0.23
N ILE A 404 28.70 -18.56 -1.13
CA ILE A 404 27.54 -19.44 -0.96
C ILE A 404 27.48 -20.37 -2.18
N GLU A 405 27.39 -21.68 -1.94
CA GLU A 405 27.23 -22.67 -3.00
C GLU A 405 25.85 -22.57 -3.66
N PRO A 406 25.75 -22.87 -4.98
CA PRO A 406 24.48 -22.93 -5.69
C PRO A 406 23.53 -23.98 -5.11
N ASP A 407 22.58 -23.55 -4.29
CA ASP A 407 21.49 -24.39 -3.80
C ASP A 407 20.22 -23.58 -3.54
N LYS A 408 19.08 -24.05 -4.06
CA LYS A 408 17.76 -23.39 -3.99
C LYS A 408 17.32 -22.96 -2.59
N THR A 409 17.83 -23.59 -1.53
CA THR A 409 17.49 -23.25 -0.14
C THR A 409 18.54 -22.37 0.53
N MET A 410 19.81 -22.42 0.10
CA MET A 410 20.91 -21.68 0.70
C MET A 410 21.03 -20.25 0.17
N VAL A 411 20.74 -20.06 -1.12
CA VAL A 411 20.80 -18.76 -1.80
C VAL A 411 19.67 -17.81 -1.40
N LEU A 412 18.61 -18.33 -0.76
CA LEU A 412 17.49 -17.51 -0.27
C LEU A 412 17.99 -16.43 0.72
N PRO A 413 17.49 -15.19 0.61
CA PRO A 413 16.31 -14.77 -0.16
C PRO A 413 16.57 -14.42 -1.64
N TYR A 414 17.79 -14.61 -2.14
CA TYR A 414 18.19 -14.25 -3.51
C TYR A 414 18.14 -15.47 -4.45
N THR A 415 18.46 -15.24 -5.72
CA THR A 415 18.63 -16.30 -6.73
C THR A 415 20.11 -16.51 -7.05
N ASP A 416 20.45 -17.68 -7.59
CA ASP A 416 21.85 -18.03 -7.90
C ASP A 416 22.44 -17.10 -8.97
N GLU A 417 21.63 -16.71 -9.96
CA GLU A 417 22.03 -15.83 -11.06
C GLU A 417 22.49 -14.46 -10.54
N VAL A 418 21.75 -13.89 -9.58
CA VAL A 418 22.10 -12.58 -9.00
C VAL A 418 23.35 -12.68 -8.13
N LEU A 419 23.52 -13.78 -7.39
CA LEU A 419 24.72 -13.98 -6.56
C LEU A 419 25.97 -14.21 -7.41
N ASP A 420 25.86 -14.87 -8.55
CA ASP A 420 27.01 -15.15 -9.43
C ASP A 420 27.58 -13.86 -10.06
N VAL A 421 26.71 -12.90 -10.40
CA VAL A 421 27.13 -11.55 -10.82
C VAL A 421 27.97 -10.86 -9.74
N ALA A 422 27.50 -10.88 -8.49
CA ALA A 422 28.25 -10.30 -7.37
C ALA A 422 29.57 -11.05 -7.11
N ARG A 423 29.56 -12.39 -7.17
CA ARG A 423 30.74 -13.25 -7.00
C ARG A 423 31.82 -12.90 -8.01
N THR A 424 31.45 -12.76 -9.28
CA THR A 424 32.37 -12.42 -10.38
C THR A 424 33.04 -11.07 -10.16
N ARG A 425 32.29 -10.07 -9.66
CA ARG A 425 32.84 -8.74 -9.35
C ARG A 425 33.80 -8.77 -8.16
N LEU A 426 33.42 -9.48 -7.09
CA LEU A 426 34.23 -9.56 -5.88
C LEU A 426 35.55 -10.29 -6.11
N ALA A 427 35.59 -11.28 -7.00
CA ALA A 427 36.80 -12.04 -7.31
C ALA A 427 37.93 -11.15 -7.88
N GLY A 428 37.58 -10.02 -8.53
CA GLY A 428 38.53 -9.07 -9.10
C GLY A 428 38.96 -7.93 -8.16
N LEU A 429 38.44 -7.86 -6.93
CA LEU A 429 38.60 -6.70 -6.05
C LEU A 429 39.44 -7.02 -4.80
N ALA A 430 40.47 -6.20 -4.57
CA ALA A 430 41.26 -6.20 -3.33
C ALA A 430 40.84 -5.09 -2.36
N SER A 431 40.08 -4.10 -2.83
CA SER A 431 39.58 -2.99 -2.04
C SER A 431 38.10 -2.76 -2.24
N ALA A 432 37.44 -2.35 -1.16
CA ALA A 432 36.04 -1.93 -1.13
C ALA A 432 35.89 -0.43 -0.81
N SER A 433 36.94 0.37 -0.98
CA SER A 433 36.86 1.82 -0.83
C SER A 433 35.84 2.38 -1.84
N PRO A 434 35.05 3.42 -1.51
CA PRO A 434 34.02 3.95 -2.41
C PRO A 434 34.53 4.32 -3.82
N GLN A 435 35.78 4.76 -3.93
CA GLN A 435 36.43 5.11 -5.20
C GLN A 435 36.89 3.91 -6.05
N ASP A 436 37.07 2.73 -5.44
CA ASP A 436 37.62 1.53 -6.10
C ASP A 436 36.52 0.56 -6.54
N LEU A 437 35.27 0.80 -6.12
CA LEU A 437 34.13 -0.07 -6.44
C LEU A 437 33.59 0.21 -7.85
N PRO A 438 33.35 -0.83 -8.68
CA PRO A 438 32.71 -0.65 -9.97
C PRO A 438 31.26 -0.16 -9.79
N PRO A 439 30.75 0.63 -10.75
CA PRO A 439 29.35 1.05 -10.74
C PRO A 439 28.42 -0.16 -10.80
N ALA A 440 27.22 -0.02 -10.25
CA ALA A 440 26.20 -1.07 -10.35
C ALA A 440 25.53 -1.03 -11.74
N ASP A 441 25.80 -2.04 -12.57
CA ASP A 441 25.21 -2.28 -13.90
C ASP A 441 24.20 -3.44 -13.93
N GLU A 442 23.68 -3.86 -12.76
CA GLU A 442 22.66 -4.91 -12.68
C GLU A 442 21.36 -4.49 -13.40
N ALA A 443 20.75 -5.43 -14.15
CA ALA A 443 19.44 -5.24 -14.75
C ALA A 443 18.39 -5.15 -13.63
N HIS A 444 17.42 -4.24 -13.77
CA HIS A 444 16.33 -4.14 -12.80
C HIS A 444 15.47 -5.42 -12.88
N PRO A 445 15.15 -6.08 -11.76
CA PRO A 445 14.26 -7.23 -11.77
C PRO A 445 12.89 -6.84 -12.36
N LEU A 446 12.27 -7.74 -13.12
CA LEU A 446 10.91 -7.53 -13.64
C LEU A 446 9.92 -7.59 -12.46
N THR A 447 9.29 -6.45 -12.16
CA THR A 447 8.28 -6.32 -11.10
C THR A 447 6.89 -6.11 -11.72
N ALA A 448 5.83 -6.26 -10.92
CA ALA A 448 4.51 -5.82 -11.36
C ALA A 448 4.56 -4.31 -11.65
N VAL A 449 4.03 -3.91 -12.80
CA VAL A 449 3.98 -2.50 -13.21
C VAL A 449 2.53 -2.05 -13.15
N LEU A 450 2.24 -1.09 -12.26
CA LEU A 450 0.93 -0.48 -12.14
C LEU A 450 0.48 0.11 -13.49
N ARG A 451 -0.66 -0.31 -14.01
CA ARG A 451 -1.21 0.24 -15.26
C ARG A 451 -2.24 1.31 -14.96
N ARG A 452 -2.49 2.16 -15.97
CA ARG A 452 -3.52 3.20 -15.91
C ARG A 452 -4.89 2.65 -15.52
N LYS A 453 -5.27 1.48 -16.05
CA LYS A 453 -6.55 0.83 -15.72
C LYS A 453 -6.61 0.50 -14.22
N ASP A 454 -5.58 -0.13 -13.68
CA ASP A 454 -5.50 -0.49 -12.26
C ASP A 454 -5.62 0.76 -11.39
N PHE A 455 -4.90 1.83 -11.72
CA PHE A 455 -4.97 3.11 -10.99
C PHE A 455 -6.38 3.73 -11.00
N LEU A 456 -7.10 3.65 -12.13
CA LEU A 456 -8.47 4.15 -12.24
C LEU A 456 -9.49 3.26 -11.50
N ASP A 457 -9.28 1.94 -11.51
CA ASP A 457 -10.15 0.97 -10.84
C ASP A 457 -9.96 1.05 -9.31
N LEU A 458 -8.75 1.32 -8.83
CA LEU A 458 -8.46 1.55 -7.41
C LEU A 458 -9.15 2.78 -6.82
N PHE A 459 -9.61 3.73 -7.65
CA PHE A 459 -10.38 4.89 -7.18
C PHE A 459 -11.68 4.49 -6.47
N ASN A 460 -12.29 3.35 -6.86
CA ASN A 460 -13.41 2.77 -6.13
C ASN A 460 -12.90 2.07 -4.87
N THR A 461 -13.45 2.46 -3.72
CA THR A 461 -13.09 1.98 -2.38
C THR A 461 -14.06 0.93 -1.83
N ASP A 462 -15.08 0.56 -2.63
CA ASP A 462 -15.98 -0.53 -2.30
C ASP A 462 -15.20 -1.86 -2.18
N PRO A 463 -15.57 -2.73 -1.21
CA PRO A 463 -14.99 -4.06 -1.13
C PRO A 463 -15.44 -4.90 -2.32
N ASP A 464 -14.64 -5.93 -2.63
CA ASP A 464 -14.99 -6.94 -3.62
C ASP A 464 -16.22 -7.78 -3.21
N LEU A 465 -16.68 -8.67 -4.09
CA LEU A 465 -17.85 -9.52 -3.84
C LEU A 465 -17.66 -10.50 -2.66
N SER A 466 -16.43 -10.75 -2.22
CA SER A 466 -16.10 -11.53 -1.04
C SER A 466 -15.90 -10.69 0.22
N GLY A 467 -16.06 -9.36 0.13
CA GLY A 467 -15.90 -8.43 1.23
C GLY A 467 -14.45 -8.02 1.50
N PHE A 468 -13.50 -8.42 0.65
CA PHE A 468 -12.08 -8.06 0.78
C PHE A 468 -11.73 -6.81 -0.03
N ASP A 469 -10.69 -6.12 0.39
CA ASP A 469 -10.14 -4.99 -0.35
C ASP A 469 -9.18 -5.48 -1.43
N VAL A 470 -9.19 -4.79 -2.58
CA VAL A 470 -8.25 -5.07 -3.67
C VAL A 470 -6.82 -4.91 -3.14
N ASP A 471 -6.03 -5.99 -3.24
CA ASP A 471 -4.65 -6.00 -2.79
C ASP A 471 -3.77 -5.22 -3.77
N VAL A 472 -2.93 -4.33 -3.22
CA VAL A 472 -1.95 -3.51 -3.95
C VAL A 472 -0.51 -3.90 -3.61
N SER A 473 -0.32 -4.98 -2.83
CA SER A 473 1.00 -5.39 -2.33
C SER A 473 2.00 -5.65 -3.47
N ASP A 474 1.56 -6.24 -4.58
CA ASP A 474 2.39 -6.49 -5.77
C ASP A 474 2.92 -5.19 -6.42
N TYR A 475 2.24 -4.05 -6.23
CA TYR A 475 2.71 -2.75 -6.72
C TYR A 475 3.65 -2.05 -5.73
N ILE A 476 3.73 -2.51 -4.49
CA ILE A 476 4.53 -1.84 -3.46
C ILE A 476 5.77 -2.65 -3.10
N ARG A 477 5.72 -3.96 -3.24
CA ARG A 477 6.80 -4.89 -2.91
C ARG A 477 6.96 -5.95 -3.98
N ASP A 478 8.16 -6.51 -4.02
CA ASP A 478 8.42 -7.68 -4.85
C ASP A 478 7.66 -8.90 -4.32
N SER A 479 7.22 -9.75 -5.27
CA SER A 479 6.46 -10.96 -5.00
C SER A 479 7.10 -11.81 -3.89
N GLY A 480 6.31 -12.18 -2.88
CA GLY A 480 6.80 -12.88 -1.67
C GLY A 480 6.85 -12.02 -0.39
N THR A 481 6.42 -10.75 -0.48
CA THR A 481 6.40 -9.78 0.62
C THR A 481 5.10 -8.96 0.53
N PRO A 482 4.34 -8.70 1.60
CA PRO A 482 4.69 -8.78 3.02
C PRO A 482 4.67 -10.19 3.63
N GLY A 483 5.40 -10.34 4.74
CA GLY A 483 5.24 -11.49 5.63
C GLY A 483 3.91 -11.43 6.40
N VAL A 484 3.88 -12.05 7.58
CA VAL A 484 2.73 -12.07 8.49
C VAL A 484 3.09 -11.30 9.76
N GLN A 485 2.12 -10.67 10.41
CA GLN A 485 2.31 -10.07 11.73
C GLN A 485 1.67 -10.94 12.80
N VAL A 486 2.35 -11.14 13.92
CA VAL A 486 1.87 -11.92 15.06
C VAL A 486 1.87 -11.06 16.30
N PHE A 487 0.83 -11.16 17.13
CA PHE A 487 0.76 -10.55 18.45
C PHE A 487 0.22 -11.56 19.48
N TRP A 488 0.44 -11.29 20.77
CA TRP A 488 0.14 -12.23 21.86
C TRP A 488 -0.75 -11.60 22.92
N ARG A 489 -1.80 -12.31 23.31
CA ARG A 489 -2.74 -11.90 24.38
C ARG A 489 -3.09 -13.02 25.33
N GLU A 490 -3.55 -12.63 26.50
CA GLU A 490 -4.13 -13.54 27.50
C GLU A 490 -5.65 -13.56 27.35
N PHE A 491 -6.20 -14.76 27.16
CA PHE A 491 -7.64 -15.02 27.15
C PHE A 491 -7.91 -16.50 27.44
N GLU A 492 -9.07 -16.81 28.01
CA GLU A 492 -9.48 -18.18 28.30
C GLU A 492 -10.40 -18.72 27.19
N GLY A 493 -9.97 -19.80 26.52
CA GLY A 493 -10.79 -20.47 25.51
C GLY A 493 -10.99 -19.66 24.22
N ASP A 494 -12.10 -18.92 24.14
CA ASP A 494 -12.54 -18.18 22.95
C ASP A 494 -12.19 -16.69 23.08
N PRO A 495 -11.37 -16.11 22.18
CA PRO A 495 -11.04 -14.69 22.21
C PRO A 495 -12.22 -13.76 21.94
N ASN A 496 -13.41 -14.30 21.69
CA ASN A 496 -14.65 -13.55 21.53
C ASN A 496 -15.45 -13.38 22.82
N GLN A 497 -15.00 -13.94 23.95
CA GLN A 497 -15.74 -13.94 25.22
C GLN A 497 -14.93 -13.35 26.39
N PRO A 498 -15.56 -12.64 27.34
CA PRO A 498 -16.97 -12.22 27.38
C PRO A 498 -17.33 -11.17 26.32
N GLU A 499 -16.33 -10.42 25.83
CA GLU A 499 -16.41 -9.56 24.65
C GLU A 499 -15.21 -9.88 23.73
N PRO A 500 -15.29 -9.60 22.42
CA PRO A 500 -14.17 -9.76 21.53
C PRO A 500 -12.94 -8.98 21.96
N GLN A 501 -11.80 -9.67 22.02
CA GLN A 501 -10.49 -9.04 22.19
C GLN A 501 -10.36 -7.86 21.22
N ALA A 502 -9.90 -6.71 21.70
CA ALA A 502 -9.71 -5.53 20.86
C ALA A 502 -8.74 -5.83 19.68
N ARG A 503 -8.75 -5.00 18.65
CA ARG A 503 -7.71 -5.09 17.61
C ARG A 503 -6.32 -4.80 18.20
N PRO A 504 -5.23 -5.35 17.65
CA PRO A 504 -3.89 -5.11 18.17
C PRO A 504 -3.47 -3.66 17.96
N VAL A 505 -2.75 -3.10 18.92
CA VAL A 505 -2.04 -1.83 18.74
C VAL A 505 -0.65 -2.06 18.15
N ARG A 506 -0.08 -1.01 17.56
CA ARG A 506 1.22 -1.04 16.86
C ARG A 506 2.33 -1.70 17.67
N ASP A 507 2.38 -1.44 18.98
CA ASP A 507 3.43 -1.95 19.87
C ASP A 507 3.34 -3.46 20.12
N GLU A 508 2.17 -4.08 19.91
CA GLU A 508 1.97 -5.53 20.05
C GLU A 508 2.51 -6.32 18.84
N LEU A 509 2.66 -5.69 17.67
CA LEU A 509 2.86 -6.38 16.39
C LEU A 509 4.32 -6.79 16.14
N CYS A 510 4.55 -8.10 16.02
CA CYS A 510 5.84 -8.68 15.62
C CYS A 510 5.80 -9.19 14.17
N PRO A 511 6.72 -8.74 13.28
CA PRO A 511 6.86 -9.32 11.94
C PRO A 511 7.42 -10.75 11.98
N ALA A 512 6.86 -11.64 11.15
CA ALA A 512 7.30 -13.03 10.98
C ALA A 512 7.19 -13.46 9.51
N SER A 513 7.99 -14.44 9.08
CA SER A 513 7.85 -15.01 7.73
C SER A 513 6.68 -16.00 7.67
N ILE A 514 6.08 -16.17 6.48
CA ILE A 514 5.04 -17.18 6.25
C ILE A 514 5.54 -18.58 6.63
N GLY A 515 6.81 -18.89 6.32
CA GLY A 515 7.42 -20.17 6.70
C GLY A 515 7.49 -20.37 8.21
N GLN A 516 7.89 -19.35 8.97
CA GLN A 516 7.93 -19.40 10.43
C GLN A 516 6.54 -19.52 11.06
N VAL A 517 5.57 -18.75 10.58
CA VAL A 517 4.18 -18.85 11.05
C VAL A 517 3.58 -20.21 10.68
N THR A 518 3.90 -20.73 9.50
CA THR A 518 3.49 -22.09 9.10
C THR A 518 4.10 -23.14 10.03
N ALA A 519 5.37 -22.99 10.43
CA ALA A 519 6.01 -23.85 11.42
C ALA A 519 5.31 -23.74 12.80
N LEU A 520 4.94 -22.53 13.22
CA LEU A 520 4.19 -22.29 14.44
C LEU A 520 2.78 -22.92 14.41
N VAL A 521 2.03 -22.78 13.31
CA VAL A 521 0.68 -23.37 13.12
C VAL A 521 0.71 -24.90 13.08
N ARG A 522 1.81 -25.51 12.63
CA ARG A 522 1.99 -26.97 12.64
C ARG A 522 2.10 -27.55 14.05
N ARG A 523 2.41 -26.74 15.06
CA ARG A 523 2.45 -27.17 16.46
C ARG A 523 1.03 -27.44 16.96
N LYS A 524 0.78 -28.67 17.44
CA LYS A 524 -0.57 -29.12 17.85
C LYS A 524 -1.14 -28.30 19.02
N ASP A 525 -0.26 -27.77 19.87
CA ASP A 525 -0.55 -26.93 21.03
C ASP A 525 -0.89 -25.48 20.66
N VAL A 526 -0.69 -25.05 19.41
CA VAL A 526 -0.88 -23.66 19.01
C VAL A 526 -2.16 -23.49 18.20
N THR A 527 -2.92 -22.46 18.54
CA THR A 527 -4.02 -21.94 17.73
C THR A 527 -3.78 -20.46 17.47
N LEU A 528 -3.92 -20.07 16.20
CA LEU A 528 -3.84 -18.68 15.75
C LEU A 528 -5.22 -18.19 15.29
N TRP A 529 -5.47 -16.90 15.48
CA TRP A 529 -6.75 -16.25 15.16
C TRP A 529 -6.55 -15.06 14.23
N ASN A 530 -7.48 -14.83 13.31
CA ASN A 530 -7.52 -13.68 12.41
C ASN A 530 -8.82 -12.89 12.62
N TRP A 531 -8.77 -11.57 12.51
CA TRP A 531 -9.96 -10.72 12.63
C TRP A 531 -10.84 -10.82 11.37
N ASP A 532 -12.15 -10.96 11.56
CA ASP A 532 -13.17 -10.86 10.51
C ASP A 532 -13.84 -9.48 10.61
N ALA A 533 -13.65 -8.65 9.58
CA ALA A 533 -14.15 -7.27 9.56
C ALA A 533 -15.66 -7.16 9.28
N LEU A 534 -16.27 -8.17 8.63
CA LEU A 534 -17.70 -8.17 8.33
C LEU A 534 -18.51 -8.55 9.57
N ASP A 535 -18.04 -9.58 10.28
CA ASP A 535 -18.70 -10.11 11.47
C ASP A 535 -18.24 -9.41 12.78
N GLY A 536 -17.16 -8.63 12.73
CA GLY A 536 -16.61 -7.94 13.89
C GLY A 536 -16.09 -8.88 14.99
N ARG A 537 -15.48 -10.02 14.61
CA ARG A 537 -15.04 -11.07 15.55
C ARG A 537 -13.74 -11.76 15.15
N TRP A 538 -13.09 -12.45 16.08
CA TRP A 538 -11.92 -13.29 15.82
C TRP A 538 -12.33 -14.67 15.30
N SER A 539 -11.81 -15.05 14.14
CA SER A 539 -12.00 -16.37 13.52
C SER A 539 -10.71 -17.19 13.60
N ARG A 540 -10.85 -18.51 13.71
CA ARG A 540 -9.71 -19.42 13.82
C ARG A 540 -9.04 -19.63 12.47
N LEU A 541 -7.71 -19.51 12.42
CA LEU A 541 -6.94 -19.89 11.24
C LEU A 541 -6.95 -21.42 11.11
N GLN A 542 -7.61 -21.93 10.05
CA GLN A 542 -7.70 -23.36 9.78
C GLN A 542 -6.32 -23.95 9.45
N ARG A 543 -6.03 -25.17 9.92
CA ARG A 543 -4.70 -25.79 9.83
C ARG A 543 -4.25 -26.13 8.40
N ASP A 544 -5.21 -26.38 7.52
CA ASP A 544 -5.01 -26.64 6.09
C ASP A 544 -4.84 -25.35 5.27
N ARG A 545 -5.25 -24.21 5.83
CA ARG A 545 -5.15 -22.90 5.18
C ARG A 545 -3.80 -22.27 5.49
N LYS A 546 -2.94 -22.14 4.47
CA LYS A 546 -1.66 -21.45 4.61
C LYS A 546 -1.87 -19.97 5.00
N PRO A 547 -1.07 -19.43 5.93
CA PRO A 547 -1.09 -18.00 6.19
C PRO A 547 -0.69 -17.23 4.93
N ARG A 548 -1.36 -16.09 4.70
CA ARG A 548 -1.17 -15.25 3.52
C ARG A 548 -0.35 -14.00 3.86
N PRO A 549 0.38 -13.42 2.91
CA PRO A 549 0.98 -12.10 3.05
C PRO A 549 0.00 -11.09 3.66
N GLY A 550 0.48 -10.25 4.58
CA GLY A 550 -0.29 -9.14 5.17
C GLY A 550 -1.26 -9.53 6.28
N MET A 551 -1.42 -10.82 6.59
CA MET A 551 -2.26 -11.25 7.71
C MET A 551 -1.72 -10.75 9.06
N VAL A 552 -2.65 -10.35 9.94
CA VAL A 552 -2.38 -10.10 11.36
C VAL A 552 -3.01 -11.24 12.16
N LEU A 553 -2.19 -11.95 12.93
CA LEU A 553 -2.57 -13.15 13.65
C LEU A 553 -2.39 -12.98 15.15
N MET A 554 -3.41 -13.34 15.92
CA MET A 554 -3.33 -13.41 17.38
C MET A 554 -2.93 -14.81 17.82
N ALA A 555 -1.95 -14.89 18.72
CA ALA A 555 -1.59 -16.08 19.47
C ALA A 555 -1.94 -15.88 20.96
N SER A 556 -2.18 -16.98 21.68
CA SER A 556 -2.19 -16.94 23.15
C SER A 556 -0.76 -16.69 23.65
N SER A 557 -0.60 -15.87 24.70
CA SER A 557 0.68 -15.63 25.38
C SER A 557 1.36 -16.92 25.86
N THR A 558 0.57 -17.94 26.21
CA THR A 558 1.06 -19.23 26.70
C THR A 558 1.60 -20.15 25.59
N HIS A 559 1.31 -19.85 24.32
CA HIS A 559 1.77 -20.66 23.19
C HIS A 559 3.23 -20.41 22.81
N GLY A 560 3.89 -19.38 23.36
CA GLY A 560 5.25 -19.02 22.97
C GLY A 560 5.35 -18.48 21.54
N GLY A 561 6.47 -18.71 20.86
CA GLY A 561 6.72 -18.20 19.51
C GLY A 561 7.57 -16.91 19.44
N TYR A 562 8.02 -16.40 20.58
CA TYR A 562 8.82 -15.18 20.69
C TYR A 562 9.83 -15.27 21.84
N ASP A 563 10.97 -14.63 21.70
CA ASP A 563 11.96 -14.43 22.76
C ASP A 563 12.50 -12.99 22.68
N PRO A 564 12.49 -12.19 23.77
CA PRO A 564 12.92 -10.78 23.72
C PRO A 564 14.38 -10.55 23.30
N THR A 565 15.24 -11.58 23.39
CA THR A 565 16.66 -11.47 23.05
C THR A 565 16.95 -11.79 21.58
N ILE A 566 16.13 -12.64 20.95
CA ILE A 566 16.33 -13.10 19.57
C ILE A 566 15.13 -12.84 18.64
N GLY A 567 14.02 -12.31 19.15
CA GLY A 567 12.82 -11.99 18.40
C GLY A 567 11.90 -13.19 18.14
N PHE A 568 11.22 -13.20 16.99
CA PHE A 568 10.32 -14.29 16.62
C PHE A 568 11.07 -15.60 16.42
N ASP A 569 10.67 -16.61 17.20
CA ASP A 569 11.22 -17.96 17.16
C ASP A 569 10.07 -18.96 17.27
N ALA A 570 9.76 -19.65 16.17
CA ALA A 570 8.64 -20.60 16.10
C ALA A 570 8.80 -21.79 17.06
N ASP A 571 10.03 -22.09 17.47
CA ASP A 571 10.35 -23.20 18.37
C ASP A 571 10.27 -22.79 19.85
N SER A 572 10.28 -21.49 20.16
CA SER A 572 10.15 -20.99 21.52
C SER A 572 8.84 -21.45 22.17
N ARG A 573 8.98 -22.06 23.34
CA ARG A 573 7.88 -22.48 24.23
C ARG A 573 7.73 -21.57 25.45
N LYS A 574 8.61 -20.57 25.59
CA LYS A 574 8.54 -19.62 26.70
C LYS A 574 7.28 -18.78 26.57
N PRO A 575 6.48 -18.60 27.63
CA PRO A 575 5.36 -17.67 27.61
C PRO A 575 5.82 -16.28 27.17
N VAL A 576 5.05 -15.66 26.29
CA VAL A 576 5.34 -14.31 25.78
C VAL A 576 4.64 -13.32 26.68
N GLN A 577 5.37 -12.38 27.27
CA GLN A 577 4.77 -11.31 28.05
C GLN A 577 3.84 -10.46 27.14
N PRO A 578 2.53 -10.44 27.39
CA PRO A 578 1.60 -9.57 26.65
C PRO A 578 1.94 -8.11 26.93
N LEU A 579 1.71 -7.25 25.95
CA LEU A 579 1.69 -5.81 26.19
C LEU A 579 0.25 -5.40 26.51
N PRO A 580 0.03 -4.49 27.47
CA PRO A 580 -1.31 -4.04 27.79
C PRO A 580 -1.93 -3.40 26.54
N PRO A 581 -3.20 -3.71 26.21
CA PRO A 581 -3.92 -2.93 25.21
C PRO A 581 -3.95 -1.47 25.67
N ALA A 582 -3.91 -0.52 24.72
CA ALA A 582 -3.90 0.91 25.05
C ALA A 582 -5.03 1.23 26.05
N ALA A 583 -4.64 1.75 27.22
CA ALA A 583 -5.58 2.17 28.25
C ALA A 583 -6.09 3.57 27.92
N THR A 584 -7.04 3.67 26.98
CA THR A 584 -8.07 4.72 26.86
C THR A 584 -8.73 4.67 25.47
N GLY A 585 -10.07 4.75 25.44
CA GLY A 585 -10.85 5.11 24.26
C GLY A 585 -11.62 3.96 23.63
N ARG A 586 -12.94 3.98 23.78
CA ARG A 586 -13.89 3.26 22.91
C ARG A 586 -13.93 3.89 21.50
N ASP A 587 -12.80 4.28 20.93
CA ASP A 587 -12.72 4.78 19.57
C ASP A 587 -12.21 3.66 18.69
N SER A 588 -13.08 2.67 18.51
CA SER A 588 -12.98 1.77 17.37
C SER A 588 -12.95 2.61 16.11
N MET A 589 -11.98 2.34 15.22
CA MET A 589 -12.03 2.79 13.81
C MET A 589 -13.47 2.81 13.32
N PRO A 590 -13.97 3.94 12.80
CA PRO A 590 -15.41 4.18 12.66
C PRO A 590 -16.04 3.00 11.94
N ASP A 591 -16.94 2.32 12.65
CA ASP A 591 -17.68 1.21 12.08
C ASP A 591 -18.56 1.74 10.95
N TYR A 592 -18.95 0.87 10.01
CA TYR A 592 -19.88 1.25 8.95
C TYR A 592 -21.09 1.97 9.57
N THR A 593 -21.61 1.48 10.70
CA THR A 593 -22.80 2.01 11.36
C THR A 593 -22.62 3.33 12.13
N ASP A 594 -21.40 3.81 12.38
CA ASP A 594 -21.15 4.89 13.33
C ASP A 594 -21.20 6.29 12.72
N ASP A 595 -21.87 7.24 13.37
CA ASP A 595 -22.03 8.65 12.97
C ASP A 595 -21.51 9.57 14.09
N GLY A 596 -20.27 9.33 14.51
CA GLY A 596 -19.68 9.83 15.75
C GLY A 596 -19.58 11.36 15.86
N LEU A 597 -19.53 12.10 14.74
CA LEU A 597 -19.37 13.57 14.71
C LEU A 597 -20.67 14.36 14.97
N SER A 598 -21.83 13.68 14.96
CA SER A 598 -23.13 14.30 15.23
C SER A 598 -23.39 14.56 16.74
N ARG A 599 -22.45 14.13 17.60
CA ARG A 599 -22.48 14.30 19.06
C ARG A 599 -21.48 15.31 19.49
N GLN A 600 -21.97 16.35 20.14
CA GLN A 600 -21.13 17.45 20.53
C GLN A 600 -21.65 18.03 21.85
N ASN A 601 -20.76 18.66 22.62
CA ASN A 601 -21.12 19.20 23.93
C ASN A 601 -22.15 20.34 23.81
N ARG A 602 -22.23 20.97 22.62
CA ARG A 602 -23.17 22.04 22.28
C ARG A 602 -24.04 21.62 21.10
N PRO A 603 -25.38 21.82 21.17
CA PRO A 603 -26.26 21.64 20.03
C PRO A 603 -26.04 22.74 18.99
N VAL A 604 -26.13 22.38 17.71
CA VAL A 604 -25.93 23.29 16.57
C VAL A 604 -27.11 23.16 15.61
N LEU A 605 -27.68 24.28 15.17
CA LEU A 605 -28.76 24.28 14.19
C LEU A 605 -28.25 23.88 12.82
N LEU A 606 -29.09 23.20 12.04
CA LEU A 606 -28.71 22.75 10.71
C LEU A 606 -28.37 23.91 9.78
N ALA A 607 -29.20 24.95 9.71
CA ALA A 607 -28.94 26.09 8.83
C ALA A 607 -27.65 26.85 9.18
N GLU A 608 -27.32 26.97 10.47
CA GLU A 608 -26.06 27.57 10.95
C GLU A 608 -24.87 26.71 10.53
N HIS A 609 -24.94 25.40 10.76
CA HIS A 609 -23.89 24.47 10.39
C HIS A 609 -23.59 24.48 8.89
N LEU A 610 -24.62 24.42 8.03
CA LEU A 610 -24.46 24.50 6.57
C LEU A 610 -23.76 25.81 6.14
N THR A 611 -24.09 26.92 6.82
CA THR A 611 -23.44 28.23 6.59
C THR A 611 -21.97 28.20 6.99
N HIS A 612 -21.64 27.65 8.18
CA HIS A 612 -20.27 27.54 8.65
C HIS A 612 -19.40 26.68 7.73
N VAL A 613 -19.90 25.51 7.31
CA VAL A 613 -19.18 24.61 6.40
C VAL A 613 -18.90 25.30 5.07
N ALA A 614 -19.87 26.00 4.50
CA ALA A 614 -19.69 26.76 3.26
C ALA A 614 -18.60 27.84 3.38
N GLN A 615 -18.58 28.58 4.49
CA GLN A 615 -17.55 29.60 4.76
C GLN A 615 -16.17 28.97 4.95
N HIS A 616 -16.07 27.86 5.69
CA HIS A 616 -14.82 27.12 5.86
C HIS A 616 -14.31 26.56 4.53
N ALA A 617 -15.20 26.04 3.68
CA ALA A 617 -14.87 25.56 2.35
C ALA A 617 -14.29 26.68 1.48
N GLY A 618 -14.91 27.86 1.48
CA GLY A 618 -14.40 29.03 0.74
C GLY A 618 -13.03 29.51 1.22
N ARG A 619 -12.83 29.58 2.55
CA ARG A 619 -11.53 29.92 3.16
C ARG A 619 -10.46 28.89 2.78
N LEU A 620 -10.78 27.60 2.87
CA LEU A 620 -9.85 26.52 2.58
C LEU A 620 -9.45 26.51 1.11
N CYS A 621 -10.41 26.58 0.18
CA CYS A 621 -10.14 26.70 -1.26
C CYS A 621 -9.21 27.87 -1.57
N THR A 622 -9.45 29.02 -0.96
CA THR A 622 -8.59 30.21 -1.14
C THR A 622 -7.17 29.97 -0.61
N ALA A 623 -7.03 29.37 0.57
CA ALA A 623 -5.73 29.13 1.21
C ALA A 623 -4.85 28.14 0.43
N VAL A 624 -5.48 27.12 -0.17
CA VAL A 624 -4.78 26.11 -0.99
C VAL A 624 -4.65 26.49 -2.47
N GLY A 625 -5.33 27.55 -2.91
CA GLY A 625 -5.29 28.04 -4.29
C GLY A 625 -6.24 27.34 -5.27
N GLU A 626 -7.29 26.68 -4.78
CA GLU A 626 -8.33 26.07 -5.63
C GLU A 626 -9.35 27.14 -6.04
N THR A 627 -9.21 27.66 -7.27
CA THR A 627 -10.11 28.68 -7.82
C THR A 627 -11.07 28.14 -8.89
N GLU A 628 -10.75 27.01 -9.53
CA GLU A 628 -11.48 26.47 -10.68
C GLU A 628 -12.83 25.90 -10.27
N HIS A 629 -12.88 25.15 -9.16
CA HIS A 629 -14.10 24.51 -8.66
C HIS A 629 -14.57 25.08 -7.32
N LEU A 630 -14.11 26.27 -6.95
CA LEU A 630 -14.48 26.93 -5.69
C LEU A 630 -15.99 27.01 -5.50
N GLY A 631 -16.73 27.40 -6.54
CA GLY A 631 -18.19 27.49 -6.50
C GLY A 631 -18.88 26.15 -6.19
N ALA A 632 -18.44 25.06 -6.84
CA ALA A 632 -18.97 23.72 -6.62
C ALA A 632 -18.65 23.20 -5.21
N VAL A 633 -17.43 23.43 -4.70
CA VAL A 633 -17.02 23.01 -3.35
C VAL A 633 -17.78 23.76 -2.27
N VAL A 634 -17.93 25.09 -2.40
CA VAL A 634 -18.71 25.90 -1.45
C VAL A 634 -20.18 25.50 -1.48
N ARG A 635 -20.76 25.30 -2.67
CA ARG A 635 -22.16 24.89 -2.79
C ARG A 635 -22.38 23.47 -2.27
N ALA A 636 -21.45 22.54 -2.50
CA ALA A 636 -21.51 21.22 -1.86
C ALA A 636 -21.49 21.34 -0.33
N GLY A 637 -20.62 22.19 0.23
CA GLY A 637 -20.61 22.48 1.69
C GLY A 637 -21.96 22.99 2.22
N ARG A 638 -22.66 23.86 1.47
CA ARG A 638 -24.00 24.36 1.83
C ARG A 638 -25.08 23.29 1.83
N TRP A 639 -24.94 22.24 1.03
CA TRP A 639 -25.98 21.23 0.81
C TRP A 639 -25.66 19.87 1.42
N HIS A 640 -24.42 19.63 1.85
CA HIS A 640 -23.91 18.28 2.19
C HIS A 640 -24.76 17.55 3.25
N ASP A 641 -25.33 18.32 4.17
CA ASP A 641 -26.03 17.83 5.36
C ASP A 641 -27.54 18.08 5.33
N LEU A 642 -28.10 18.55 4.21
CA LEU A 642 -29.54 18.81 4.09
C LEU A 642 -30.40 17.59 4.45
N GLY A 643 -29.91 16.38 4.16
CA GLY A 643 -30.54 15.11 4.51
C GLY A 643 -30.71 14.88 6.01
N LYS A 644 -30.03 15.65 6.87
CA LYS A 644 -30.30 15.67 8.32
C LYS A 644 -31.70 16.18 8.65
N LEU A 645 -32.40 16.87 7.73
CA LEU A 645 -33.82 17.20 7.85
C LEU A 645 -34.74 15.97 7.89
N HIS A 646 -34.26 14.83 7.41
CA HIS A 646 -35.06 13.62 7.34
C HIS A 646 -35.53 13.18 8.74
N ALA A 647 -36.79 12.72 8.83
CA ALA A 647 -37.42 12.40 10.11
C ALA A 647 -36.64 11.36 10.94
N VAL A 648 -36.00 10.37 10.29
CA VAL A 648 -35.16 9.37 10.97
C VAL A 648 -33.96 10.02 11.67
N PHE A 649 -33.31 11.00 11.04
CA PHE A 649 -32.17 11.69 11.62
C PHE A 649 -32.63 12.58 12.77
N GLN A 650 -33.62 13.45 12.54
CA GLN A 650 -34.16 14.34 13.57
C GLN A 650 -34.72 13.56 14.78
N GLY A 651 -35.39 12.43 14.57
CA GLY A 651 -35.84 11.56 15.67
C GLY A 651 -34.68 11.06 16.55
N SER A 652 -33.51 10.83 15.94
CA SER A 652 -32.29 10.44 16.67
C SER A 652 -31.71 11.62 17.47
N MET A 653 -31.80 12.85 16.93
CA MET A 653 -31.31 14.07 17.59
C MET A 653 -32.12 14.43 18.83
N TYR A 654 -33.43 14.21 18.80
CA TYR A 654 -34.35 14.54 19.90
C TYR A 654 -34.58 13.41 20.90
N ARG A 655 -33.75 12.36 20.86
CA ARG A 655 -33.95 11.16 21.70
C ARG A 655 -33.91 11.45 23.20
N CYS A 656 -33.08 12.38 23.65
CA CYS A 656 -32.95 12.73 25.08
C CYS A 656 -33.83 13.90 25.50
N ARG A 657 -34.21 14.77 24.55
CA ARG A 657 -35.08 15.91 24.77
C ARG A 657 -35.91 16.19 23.52
N PRO A 658 -37.22 16.43 23.66
CA PRO A 658 -38.05 16.84 22.52
C PRO A 658 -37.55 18.17 21.93
N PRO A 659 -37.78 18.41 20.62
CA PRO A 659 -37.36 19.65 19.98
C PRO A 659 -38.01 20.85 20.68
N ALA A 660 -37.21 21.87 20.99
CA ALA A 660 -37.74 23.15 21.49
C ALA A 660 -38.60 23.86 20.42
N ASP A 661 -38.24 23.69 19.15
CA ASP A 661 -39.00 24.13 17.98
C ASP A 661 -38.75 23.16 16.81
N PRO A 662 -39.75 22.37 16.37
CA PRO A 662 -39.62 21.47 15.22
C PRO A 662 -39.27 22.18 13.90
N ALA A 663 -39.49 23.50 13.80
CA ALA A 663 -39.09 24.29 12.63
C ALA A 663 -37.59 24.65 12.64
N ARG A 664 -36.85 24.33 13.71
CA ARG A 664 -35.41 24.59 13.88
C ARG A 664 -34.64 23.28 14.03
N PRO A 665 -34.42 22.55 12.92
CA PRO A 665 -33.76 21.24 12.94
C PRO A 665 -32.32 21.33 13.42
N LEU A 666 -31.86 20.30 14.13
CA LEU A 666 -30.50 20.21 14.63
C LEU A 666 -29.58 19.48 13.66
N ALA A 667 -28.36 20.00 13.48
CA ALA A 667 -27.24 19.26 12.89
C ALA A 667 -26.52 18.40 13.93
N LYS A 668 -26.48 18.84 15.20
CA LYS A 668 -25.77 18.19 16.31
C LYS A 668 -26.56 18.26 17.62
N SER A 669 -26.47 17.22 18.45
CA SER A 669 -27.17 17.13 19.74
C SER A 669 -26.21 16.91 20.93
N ASP A 670 -26.66 17.30 22.11
CA ASP A 670 -25.98 17.15 23.43
C ASP A 670 -26.29 15.82 24.12
N CYS A 671 -26.86 14.85 23.39
CA CYS A 671 -27.30 13.55 23.90
C CYS A 671 -26.14 12.58 24.24
N ALA A 672 -26.14 12.02 25.45
CA ALA A 672 -25.17 11.00 25.89
C ALA A 672 -25.52 9.55 25.43
N GLY A 673 -24.51 8.73 25.07
CA GLY A 673 -24.63 7.28 24.74
C GLY A 673 -24.97 6.95 23.27
N PRO A 674 -24.48 5.86 22.63
CA PRO A 674 -24.26 5.69 21.17
C PRO A 674 -25.45 6.01 20.24
N MET A 675 -25.18 6.63 19.07
CA MET A 675 -26.23 7.10 18.15
C MET A 675 -26.61 5.95 17.23
N ARG A 676 -27.83 5.45 17.39
CA ARG A 676 -28.40 4.47 16.47
C ARG A 676 -29.70 5.04 15.96
N HIS A 677 -29.79 5.19 14.65
CA HIS A 677 -31.03 5.53 13.97
C HIS A 677 -32.02 4.38 14.11
N ASP A 678 -33.30 4.70 14.23
CA ASP A 678 -34.37 3.69 14.28
C ASP A 678 -34.44 2.86 12.99
N ARG A 679 -33.98 3.46 11.87
CA ARG A 679 -33.82 2.77 10.59
C ARG A 679 -32.34 2.37 10.39
N PRO A 680 -32.01 1.07 10.28
CA PRO A 680 -30.65 0.62 10.02
C PRO A 680 -30.06 1.20 8.73
N TYR A 681 -28.74 1.34 8.70
CA TYR A 681 -27.96 1.80 7.54
C TYR A 681 -28.24 3.24 7.04
N PHE A 682 -29.13 3.98 7.70
CA PHE A 682 -29.55 5.33 7.30
C PHE A 682 -28.37 6.27 7.04
N ARG A 683 -28.37 6.92 5.86
CA ARG A 683 -27.38 7.86 5.38
C ARG A 683 -27.99 9.19 4.98
N HIS A 684 -27.68 10.24 5.74
CA HIS A 684 -28.14 11.59 5.43
C HIS A 684 -27.45 12.14 4.17
N GLU A 685 -26.21 11.75 3.88
CA GLU A 685 -25.49 12.17 2.66
C GLU A 685 -26.21 11.77 1.37
N LEU A 686 -26.89 10.62 1.38
CA LEU A 686 -27.69 10.16 0.24
C LEU A 686 -28.96 11.00 0.09
N ALA A 687 -29.65 11.28 1.20
CA ALA A 687 -30.81 12.16 1.18
C ALA A 687 -30.45 13.58 0.72
N SER A 688 -29.33 14.14 1.19
CA SER A 688 -28.80 15.44 0.74
C SER A 688 -28.56 15.46 -0.77
N MET A 689 -27.86 14.45 -1.30
CA MET A 689 -27.56 14.36 -2.73
C MET A 689 -28.84 14.29 -3.58
N LEU A 690 -29.81 13.47 -3.16
CA LEU A 690 -31.09 13.34 -3.86
C LEU A 690 -31.91 14.64 -3.80
N GLY A 691 -31.89 15.34 -2.68
CA GLY A 691 -32.54 16.65 -2.52
C GLY A 691 -31.93 17.73 -3.42
N TRP A 692 -30.60 17.70 -3.58
CA TRP A 692 -29.89 18.56 -4.52
C TRP A 692 -30.29 18.26 -5.98
N LEU A 693 -30.19 17.00 -6.42
CA LEU A 693 -30.52 16.63 -7.80
C LEU A 693 -32.00 16.89 -8.12
N ALA A 694 -32.92 16.72 -7.17
CA ALA A 694 -34.34 17.00 -7.40
C ALA A 694 -34.61 18.46 -7.83
N GLN A 695 -33.73 19.39 -7.47
CA GLN A 695 -33.90 20.83 -7.73
C GLN A 695 -32.94 21.34 -8.81
N TYR A 696 -31.74 20.74 -8.92
CA TYR A 696 -30.65 21.30 -9.72
C TYR A 696 -30.02 20.33 -10.72
N ASP A 697 -30.64 19.18 -11.05
CA ASP A 697 -30.08 18.17 -12.00
C ASP A 697 -29.65 18.74 -13.36
N ALA A 698 -30.26 19.84 -13.79
CA ALA A 698 -29.98 20.49 -15.07
C ALA A 698 -28.79 21.47 -15.03
N GLU A 699 -28.24 21.79 -13.85
CA GLU A 699 -27.08 22.69 -13.75
C GLU A 699 -25.80 22.03 -14.28
N PRO A 700 -24.88 22.79 -14.90
CA PRO A 700 -23.64 22.23 -15.48
C PRO A 700 -22.77 21.42 -14.51
N ASP A 701 -22.70 21.85 -13.25
CA ASP A 701 -21.91 21.19 -12.19
C ASP A 701 -22.77 20.33 -11.25
N ALA A 702 -24.02 20.04 -11.61
CA ALA A 702 -24.97 19.31 -10.76
C ALA A 702 -24.42 17.97 -10.29
N ASP A 703 -23.85 17.18 -11.19
CA ASP A 703 -23.25 15.88 -10.89
C ASP A 703 -22.03 16.03 -9.97
N LEU A 704 -21.19 17.05 -10.15
CA LEU A 704 -20.02 17.28 -9.31
C LEU A 704 -20.45 17.65 -7.89
N VAL A 705 -21.37 18.60 -7.73
CA VAL A 705 -21.91 18.99 -6.43
C VAL A 705 -22.59 17.79 -5.75
N ALA A 706 -23.39 17.02 -6.49
CA ALA A 706 -24.01 15.79 -6.01
C ALA A 706 -22.98 14.78 -5.50
N TYR A 707 -21.87 14.60 -6.22
CA TYR A 707 -20.81 13.67 -5.84
C TYR A 707 -20.13 14.11 -4.55
N LEU A 708 -19.80 15.40 -4.44
CA LEU A 708 -19.16 15.96 -3.25
C LEU A 708 -20.07 15.87 -2.02
N ILE A 709 -21.36 16.12 -2.18
CA ILE A 709 -22.38 15.93 -1.15
C ILE A 709 -22.43 14.45 -0.73
N LEU A 710 -22.52 13.51 -1.67
CA LEU A 710 -22.64 12.10 -1.34
C LEU A 710 -21.38 11.55 -0.65
N ALA A 711 -20.21 12.00 -1.08
CA ALA A 711 -18.92 11.47 -0.66
C ALA A 711 -18.39 12.04 0.67
N HIS A 712 -19.08 12.99 1.33
CA HIS A 712 -18.49 13.71 2.46
C HIS A 712 -18.16 12.83 3.69
N HIS A 713 -18.85 11.70 3.90
CA HIS A 713 -18.43 10.69 4.89
C HIS A 713 -17.51 9.61 4.34
N GLY A 714 -17.32 9.55 3.02
CA GLY A 714 -16.57 8.52 2.31
C GLY A 714 -17.26 7.15 2.25
N LYS A 715 -18.48 7.02 2.79
CA LYS A 715 -19.23 5.75 2.90
C LYS A 715 -20.00 5.38 1.63
N VAL A 716 -20.44 6.36 0.87
CA VAL A 716 -21.06 6.20 -0.45
C VAL A 716 -20.35 7.13 -1.41
N ARG A 717 -19.83 6.61 -2.53
CA ARG A 717 -19.03 7.38 -3.50
C ARG A 717 -19.39 7.00 -4.93
N MET A 718 -18.85 5.88 -5.41
CA MET A 718 -18.96 5.47 -6.82
C MET A 718 -20.21 4.65 -7.13
N SER A 719 -20.77 3.93 -6.15
CA SER A 719 -21.91 3.04 -6.37
C SER A 719 -23.01 3.28 -5.34
N LEU A 720 -24.26 3.16 -5.78
CA LEU A 720 -25.45 3.24 -4.95
C LEU A 720 -26.17 1.89 -4.96
N ARG A 721 -26.17 1.19 -3.82
CA ARG A 721 -26.78 -0.14 -3.64
C ARG A 721 -27.31 -0.33 -2.22
N ALA A 722 -28.34 -1.16 -2.08
CA ALA A 722 -28.80 -1.65 -0.79
C ALA A 722 -27.74 -2.56 -0.13
N MET A 723 -27.74 -2.64 1.20
CA MET A 723 -26.90 -3.60 1.93
C MET A 723 -27.48 -5.02 1.84
N PRO A 724 -26.64 -6.09 1.90
CA PRO A 724 -27.11 -7.47 1.79
C PRO A 724 -28.20 -7.88 2.79
N THR A 725 -28.21 -7.24 3.97
CA THR A 725 -29.15 -7.46 5.05
C THR A 725 -30.18 -6.33 5.19
N GLU A 726 -30.21 -5.37 4.27
CA GLU A 726 -31.19 -4.29 4.24
C GLU A 726 -32.52 -4.81 3.69
N GLN A 727 -33.60 -4.48 4.39
CA GLN A 727 -34.96 -4.85 4.01
C GLN A 727 -35.85 -3.61 4.08
N ALA A 728 -36.84 -3.55 3.20
CA ALA A 728 -37.89 -2.54 3.22
C ALA A 728 -39.28 -3.20 3.25
N GLY A 729 -40.30 -2.40 3.55
CA GLY A 729 -41.70 -2.84 3.50
C GLY A 729 -42.11 -3.28 2.09
N ALA A 730 -43.13 -4.13 1.99
CA ALA A 730 -43.60 -4.67 0.71
C ALA A 730 -44.12 -3.58 -0.27
N ASP A 731 -44.42 -2.39 0.26
CA ASP A 731 -44.88 -1.19 -0.45
C ASP A 731 -43.74 -0.30 -0.97
N VAL A 732 -42.49 -0.53 -0.56
CA VAL A 732 -41.33 0.27 -0.95
C VAL A 732 -40.72 -0.28 -2.24
N ARG A 733 -40.87 0.46 -3.35
CA ARG A 733 -40.37 0.05 -4.68
C ARG A 733 -38.83 -0.04 -4.72
N ARG A 734 -38.14 0.96 -4.15
CA ARG A 734 -36.68 1.08 -4.17
C ARG A 734 -36.18 1.56 -2.81
N PHE A 735 -35.06 1.03 -2.35
CA PHE A 735 -34.43 1.43 -1.10
C PHE A 735 -32.91 1.20 -1.16
N ALA A 736 -32.16 2.09 -0.54
CA ALA A 736 -30.72 1.94 -0.39
C ALA A 736 -30.21 2.75 0.80
N ARG A 737 -29.30 2.17 1.59
CA ARG A 737 -28.59 2.88 2.67
C ARG A 737 -29.57 3.54 3.66
N GLY A 738 -30.66 2.83 4.00
CA GLY A 738 -31.73 3.28 4.88
C GLY A 738 -32.60 4.41 4.32
N ILE A 739 -32.45 4.80 3.05
CA ILE A 739 -33.38 5.70 2.36
C ILE A 739 -34.37 4.86 1.56
N HIS A 740 -35.66 5.16 1.69
CA HIS A 740 -36.74 4.51 0.96
C HIS A 740 -37.29 5.48 -0.08
N GLU A 741 -37.60 4.99 -1.28
CA GLU A 741 -38.26 5.80 -2.30
C GLU A 741 -39.64 6.26 -1.78
N GLY A 742 -39.91 7.56 -1.90
CA GLY A 742 -41.09 8.19 -1.31
C GLY A 742 -40.85 8.87 0.04
N ASP A 743 -39.69 8.69 0.67
CA ASP A 743 -39.31 9.46 1.87
C ASP A 743 -39.38 10.98 1.59
N LEU A 744 -39.75 11.76 2.61
CA LEU A 744 -39.92 13.21 2.51
C LEU A 744 -38.74 13.96 3.14
N LEU A 745 -38.19 14.93 2.43
CA LEU A 745 -37.36 16.00 2.98
C LEU A 745 -38.20 17.28 3.11
N PRO A 746 -38.38 17.81 4.34
CA PRO A 746 -39.03 19.10 4.56
C PRO A 746 -38.31 20.27 3.87
N ALA A 747 -39.01 21.39 3.72
CA ALA A 747 -38.42 22.63 3.24
C ALA A 747 -37.49 23.25 4.30
N LEU A 748 -36.43 23.93 3.87
CA LEU A 748 -35.50 24.65 4.73
C LEU A 748 -34.92 25.86 3.99
N ASP A 749 -34.89 27.01 4.66
CA ASP A 749 -34.14 28.20 4.25
C ASP A 749 -32.78 28.23 4.96
N PHE A 750 -31.69 28.44 4.22
CA PHE A 750 -30.33 28.44 4.76
C PHE A 750 -29.36 29.21 3.84
N ASP A 751 -28.44 29.99 4.41
CA ASP A 751 -27.37 30.73 3.71
C ASP A 751 -27.75 31.38 2.35
N GLY A 752 -28.92 32.01 2.28
CA GLY A 752 -29.40 32.65 1.05
C GLY A 752 -29.89 31.70 -0.05
N GLU A 753 -29.98 30.39 0.24
CA GLU A 753 -30.60 29.36 -0.58
C GLU A 753 -31.90 28.84 0.07
N HIS A 754 -32.77 28.23 -0.75
CA HIS A 754 -34.03 27.63 -0.31
C HIS A 754 -34.12 26.21 -0.88
N SER A 755 -34.33 25.23 0.00
CA SER A 755 -34.77 23.90 -0.40
C SER A 755 -36.28 23.78 -0.18
N GLY A 756 -37.02 23.46 -1.24
CA GLY A 756 -38.44 23.13 -1.13
C GLY A 756 -38.68 21.78 -0.43
N ALA A 757 -39.93 21.42 -0.19
CA ALA A 757 -40.30 20.09 0.27
C ALA A 757 -40.17 19.07 -0.89
N ILE A 758 -39.43 17.98 -0.67
CA ILE A 758 -39.03 17.05 -1.73
C ILE A 758 -39.43 15.63 -1.35
N THR A 759 -40.03 14.91 -2.30
CA THR A 759 -40.19 13.46 -2.23
C THR A 759 -38.99 12.80 -2.90
N LEU A 760 -38.22 12.03 -2.12
CA LEU A 760 -37.00 11.38 -2.56
C LEU A 760 -37.29 10.25 -3.57
N LYS A 761 -36.57 10.27 -4.69
CA LYS A 761 -36.61 9.23 -5.74
C LYS A 761 -35.27 8.50 -5.79
N LEU A 762 -35.30 7.18 -5.97
CA LEU A 762 -34.10 6.33 -5.96
C LEU A 762 -33.85 5.62 -7.30
N ALA A 763 -34.47 6.05 -8.39
CA ALA A 763 -34.27 5.45 -9.72
C ALA A 763 -32.78 5.46 -10.17
N LEU A 764 -31.96 6.39 -9.65
CA LEU A 764 -30.51 6.46 -9.91
C LEU A 764 -29.72 5.22 -9.43
N MET A 765 -30.29 4.38 -8.55
CA MET A 765 -29.62 3.15 -8.11
C MET A 765 -29.68 2.02 -9.14
N GLU A 766 -30.62 2.11 -10.11
CA GLU A 766 -30.78 1.10 -11.15
C GLU A 766 -29.67 1.25 -12.20
N ILE A 767 -29.10 0.14 -12.66
CA ILE A 767 -28.04 0.16 -13.67
C ILE A 767 -28.62 0.58 -15.02
N GLY A 768 -27.95 1.51 -15.70
CA GLY A 768 -28.31 1.96 -17.04
C GLY A 768 -29.02 3.32 -17.05
N LEU A 769 -29.95 3.51 -18.00
CA LEU A 769 -30.78 4.71 -18.12
C LEU A 769 -32.14 4.43 -17.50
N GLY A 770 -32.48 5.17 -16.44
CA GLY A 770 -33.75 5.07 -15.72
C GLY A 770 -34.57 6.35 -15.76
N GLU A 771 -35.58 6.42 -14.88
CA GLU A 771 -36.52 7.56 -14.76
C GLU A 771 -35.82 8.88 -14.38
N GLN A 772 -34.64 8.80 -13.73
CA GLN A 772 -33.79 9.95 -13.38
C GLN A 772 -32.56 10.06 -14.29
N GLY A 773 -32.63 9.52 -15.52
CA GLY A 773 -31.52 9.53 -16.46
C GLY A 773 -30.47 8.45 -16.15
N PRO A 774 -29.18 8.70 -16.43
CA PRO A 774 -28.12 7.72 -16.17
C PRO A 774 -28.00 7.35 -14.70
N SER A 775 -27.67 6.10 -14.42
CA SER A 775 -27.40 5.59 -13.07
C SER A 775 -26.32 6.40 -12.36
N TRP A 776 -26.35 6.37 -11.03
CA TRP A 776 -25.34 7.05 -10.22
C TRP A 776 -23.92 6.61 -10.57
N SER A 777 -23.71 5.30 -10.76
CA SER A 777 -22.40 4.77 -11.14
C SER A 777 -21.90 5.33 -12.48
N GLU A 778 -22.79 5.47 -13.46
CA GLU A 778 -22.45 6.06 -14.76
C GLU A 778 -22.09 7.55 -14.64
N ARG A 779 -22.87 8.32 -13.87
CA ARG A 779 -22.59 9.74 -13.59
C ARG A 779 -21.24 9.93 -12.87
N ALA A 780 -20.98 9.12 -11.82
CA ALA A 780 -19.73 9.17 -11.06
C ALA A 780 -18.51 8.77 -11.91
N LEU A 781 -18.63 7.76 -12.78
CA LEU A 781 -17.56 7.36 -13.71
C LEU A 781 -17.26 8.47 -14.72
N ARG A 782 -18.28 9.15 -15.26
CA ARG A 782 -18.08 10.31 -16.15
C ARG A 782 -17.34 11.45 -15.47
N LEU A 783 -17.64 11.74 -14.20
CA LEU A 783 -16.89 12.73 -13.42
C LEU A 783 -15.43 12.32 -13.23
N ARG A 784 -15.17 11.06 -12.84
CA ARG A 784 -13.81 10.52 -12.69
C ARG A 784 -13.03 10.62 -14.00
N ASP A 785 -13.66 10.28 -15.12
CA ASP A 785 -13.00 10.28 -16.42
C ASP A 785 -12.76 11.71 -16.95
N ARG A 786 -13.65 12.66 -16.61
CA ARG A 786 -13.52 14.08 -16.98
C ARG A 786 -12.47 14.83 -16.15
N LEU A 787 -12.52 14.71 -14.82
CA LEU A 787 -11.65 15.45 -13.89
C LEU A 787 -10.36 14.69 -13.55
N GLY A 788 -10.35 13.37 -13.75
CA GLY A 788 -9.32 12.48 -13.24
C GLY A 788 -9.53 12.14 -11.75
N PRO A 789 -9.00 10.99 -11.29
CA PRO A 789 -9.14 10.56 -9.90
C PRO A 789 -8.48 11.53 -8.90
N ILE A 790 -7.34 12.14 -9.27
CA ILE A 790 -6.58 13.03 -8.40
C ILE A 790 -7.35 14.31 -8.08
N ARG A 791 -7.91 14.99 -9.10
CA ARG A 791 -8.67 16.23 -8.89
C ARG A 791 -10.01 15.95 -8.21
N LEU A 792 -10.70 14.87 -8.58
CA LEU A 792 -11.98 14.52 -7.95
C LEU A 792 -11.83 14.22 -6.45
N ALA A 793 -10.82 13.43 -6.05
CA ALA A 793 -10.54 13.21 -4.63
C ALA A 793 -10.09 14.47 -3.89
N TRP A 794 -9.39 15.39 -4.56
CA TRP A 794 -9.03 16.69 -3.99
C TRP A 794 -10.27 17.51 -3.62
N LEU A 795 -11.22 17.65 -4.54
CA LEU A 795 -12.47 18.38 -4.27
C LEU A 795 -13.30 17.70 -3.18
N GLU A 796 -13.37 16.36 -3.18
CA GLU A 796 -13.99 15.59 -2.08
C GLU A 796 -13.34 15.95 -0.75
N THR A 797 -12.01 15.95 -0.69
CA THR A 797 -11.25 16.24 0.52
C THR A 797 -11.51 17.65 1.07
N LEU A 798 -11.62 18.66 0.21
CA LEU A 798 -11.85 20.04 0.66
C LEU A 798 -13.20 20.21 1.38
N VAL A 799 -14.28 19.59 0.87
CA VAL A 799 -15.59 19.63 1.55
C VAL A 799 -15.52 18.94 2.91
N ARG A 800 -14.84 17.79 2.97
CA ARG A 800 -14.71 16.99 4.20
C ARG A 800 -13.92 17.72 5.28
N LEU A 801 -12.80 18.33 4.92
CA LEU A 801 -12.00 19.13 5.85
C LEU A 801 -12.73 20.40 6.28
N ALA A 802 -13.53 21.01 5.40
CA ALA A 802 -14.36 22.16 5.76
C ALA A 802 -15.42 21.81 6.81
N ASP A 803 -16.09 20.67 6.66
CA ASP A 803 -17.04 20.15 7.64
C ASP A 803 -16.35 19.89 8.99
N TRP A 804 -15.20 19.21 9.00
CA TRP A 804 -14.46 18.92 10.24
C TRP A 804 -14.07 20.20 10.99
N ARG A 805 -13.54 21.20 10.28
CA ARG A 805 -13.13 22.46 10.88
C ARG A 805 -14.30 23.30 11.39
N ALA A 806 -15.38 23.38 10.62
CA ALA A 806 -16.60 24.04 11.08
C ALA A 806 -17.12 23.36 12.35
N SER A 807 -17.12 22.03 12.32
CA SER A 807 -17.54 21.20 13.44
C SER A 807 -16.69 21.37 14.69
N ALA A 808 -15.38 21.55 14.56
CA ALA A 808 -14.48 21.83 15.67
C ALA A 808 -14.68 23.27 16.21
N ALA A 809 -14.82 24.25 15.33
CA ALA A 809 -15.00 25.66 15.70
C ALA A 809 -16.30 25.89 16.48
N GLU A 810 -17.40 25.26 16.06
CA GLU A 810 -18.71 25.32 16.73
C GLU A 810 -18.66 24.86 18.20
N GLN A 811 -17.68 24.04 18.57
CA GLN A 811 -17.51 23.55 19.95
C GLN A 811 -16.65 24.45 20.84
N LEU A 812 -15.91 25.39 20.25
CA LEU A 812 -15.00 26.29 20.99
C LEU A 812 -15.66 27.63 21.35
N GLU A 813 -16.79 27.98 20.75
CA GLU A 813 -17.48 29.25 21.03
C GLU A 813 -18.10 29.29 22.45
N PRO A 814 -17.83 30.34 23.25
CA PRO A 814 -18.42 30.49 24.58
C PRO A 814 -19.92 30.76 24.52
N VAL A 815 -20.64 30.35 25.57
CA VAL A 815 -22.08 30.57 25.73
C VAL A 815 -22.37 32.06 25.80
N ASP A 816 -23.21 32.56 24.89
CA ASP A 816 -23.78 33.91 24.99
C ASP A 816 -24.43 34.11 26.37
N GLY A 817 -23.84 34.98 27.21
CA GLY A 817 -24.47 35.40 28.46
C GLY A 817 -23.60 35.77 29.66
N GLN A 818 -22.26 35.75 29.61
CA GLN A 818 -21.45 36.33 30.71
C GLN A 818 -20.30 37.22 30.21
N PRO A 819 -20.15 38.45 30.74
CA PRO A 819 -19.13 39.38 30.30
C PRO A 819 -17.73 38.91 30.72
N HIS A 820 -16.77 39.13 29.82
CA HIS A 820 -15.35 38.90 30.02
C HIS A 820 -14.81 39.56 31.31
N ASN A 821 -14.25 38.75 32.21
CA ASN A 821 -13.16 39.21 33.05
C ASN A 821 -11.84 38.81 32.39
N ALA A 822 -11.23 39.78 31.72
CA ALA A 822 -9.82 39.75 31.41
C ALA A 822 -9.02 39.82 32.72
N THR A 823 -8.11 38.86 32.91
CA THR A 823 -6.78 38.93 33.54
C THR A 823 -6.45 37.57 34.17
N HIS A 824 -5.45 36.85 33.63
CA HIS A 824 -4.21 36.64 34.37
C HIS A 824 -3.17 35.90 33.51
N GLU A 825 -2.00 36.53 33.46
CA GLU A 825 -0.74 36.01 32.97
C GLU A 825 -0.30 34.74 33.72
N LEU A 826 0.39 33.88 32.97
CA LEU A 826 1.57 33.08 33.36
C LEU A 826 1.72 32.71 34.85
N ASP A 827 1.71 31.40 35.15
CA ASP A 827 2.86 30.85 35.88
C ASP A 827 3.14 29.38 35.54
N ARG A 828 4.44 29.11 35.35
CA ARG A 828 5.04 27.80 35.14
C ARG A 828 5.58 27.32 36.49
N SER A 829 5.18 26.14 36.95
CA SER A 829 6.07 25.35 37.82
C SER A 829 5.72 23.86 37.89
N HIS A 830 6.81 23.10 37.93
CA HIS A 830 6.99 21.65 37.94
C HIS A 830 6.37 20.88 39.14
N PRO A 831 6.39 19.52 39.11
CA PRO A 831 5.50 18.64 39.85
C PRO A 831 6.05 18.21 41.23
N SER A 832 5.19 17.73 42.13
CA SER A 832 5.62 17.01 43.33
C SER A 832 4.87 15.69 43.57
N LEU A 833 5.70 14.68 43.75
CA LEU A 833 5.55 13.36 44.37
C LEU A 833 4.60 13.21 45.59
N ALA A 834 4.32 11.93 45.86
CA ALA A 834 3.94 11.29 47.13
C ALA A 834 2.42 11.31 47.46
N GLN A 835 1.79 10.28 48.04
CA GLN A 835 2.25 9.08 48.72
C GLN A 835 1.08 8.11 48.97
N VAL A 836 1.47 6.87 49.30
CA VAL A 836 0.70 5.69 49.71
C VAL A 836 -0.03 5.88 51.06
N ALA A 837 -1.24 5.30 51.19
CA ALA A 837 -1.82 4.75 52.44
C ALA A 837 -2.96 3.78 52.06
N THR A 838 -2.82 2.45 52.15
CA THR A 838 -3.02 1.55 53.33
C THR A 838 -4.43 1.53 53.94
N GLY A 839 -4.95 0.30 54.09
CA GLY A 839 -6.14 -0.09 54.89
C GLY A 839 -7.34 -0.49 54.03
N GLY A 840 -7.99 -1.64 54.17
CA GLY A 840 -7.92 -2.69 55.16
C GLY A 840 -9.25 -3.48 55.13
N ALA A 841 -9.13 -4.80 55.13
CA ALA A 841 -10.04 -5.81 55.70
C ALA A 841 -11.54 -5.87 55.30
N ALA A 842 -11.85 -7.01 54.65
CA ALA A 842 -12.80 -8.05 55.09
C ALA A 842 -14.29 -7.72 55.32
N ALA A 843 -15.15 -8.40 54.57
CA ALA A 843 -16.27 -9.16 55.14
C ALA A 843 -16.78 -10.21 54.14
N ALA A 844 -16.69 -11.48 54.54
CA ALA A 844 -17.37 -12.61 53.93
C ALA A 844 -18.79 -12.75 54.48
N ARG A 845 -19.76 -13.09 53.61
CA ARG A 845 -21.03 -13.80 53.91
C ARG A 845 -21.40 -14.58 52.64
N THR A 846 -21.23 -15.91 52.57
CA THR A 846 -22.09 -17.02 53.05
C THR A 846 -23.46 -17.15 52.35
N GLY A 847 -23.71 -18.36 51.83
CA GLY A 847 -25.03 -19.00 51.68
C GLY A 847 -25.60 -18.91 50.27
N GLU A 848 -25.52 -19.93 49.42
CA GLU A 848 -26.17 -21.26 49.46
C GLU A 848 -27.49 -21.33 48.65
N SER A 849 -27.48 -22.24 47.67
CA SER A 849 -28.61 -23.05 47.19
C SER A 849 -29.72 -22.29 46.41
N ALA A 850 -30.53 -22.87 45.52
CA ALA A 850 -30.75 -24.24 45.10
C ALA A 850 -31.53 -24.23 43.76
N THR A 851 -31.75 -25.46 43.24
CA THR A 851 -32.80 -25.91 42.30
C THR A 851 -32.56 -25.61 40.82
N GLN A 852 -32.24 -26.58 39.94
CA GLN A 852 -32.94 -27.82 39.52
C GLN A 852 -34.27 -27.61 38.79
N GLY A 853 -34.34 -28.24 37.61
CA GLY A 853 -35.55 -28.52 36.81
C GLY A 853 -35.33 -28.13 35.35
N GLY A 854 -35.39 -28.99 34.33
CA GLY A 854 -35.79 -30.38 34.23
C GLY A 854 -36.29 -30.67 32.81
N ALA A 855 -36.17 -31.96 32.41
CA ALA A 855 -36.80 -32.69 31.28
C ALA A 855 -36.58 -32.15 29.84
N GLN A 856 -36.05 -32.89 28.86
CA GLN A 856 -36.44 -34.19 28.25
C GLN A 856 -37.86 -34.25 27.67
N HIS A 857 -37.98 -34.33 26.32
CA HIS A 857 -38.57 -35.49 25.59
C HIS A 857 -38.81 -35.26 24.09
N GLY A 858 -38.61 -36.34 23.29
CA GLY A 858 -39.48 -36.78 22.18
C GLY A 858 -39.06 -36.38 20.75
N LEU A 859 -38.40 -37.20 19.92
CA LEU A 859 -38.81 -38.43 19.18
C LEU A 859 -39.84 -38.26 18.02
N ARG A 860 -39.32 -38.55 16.81
CA ARG A 860 -39.90 -39.27 15.63
C ARG A 860 -41.03 -38.65 14.77
N GLY A 861 -40.72 -38.51 13.47
CA GLY A 861 -41.30 -39.41 12.44
C GLY A 861 -41.87 -38.84 11.13
N ARG A 862 -41.25 -39.28 10.01
CA ARG A 862 -41.78 -39.61 8.64
C ARG A 862 -41.91 -38.55 7.51
N ALA A 863 -40.97 -38.68 6.56
CA ALA A 863 -41.08 -39.18 5.16
C ALA A 863 -41.91 -38.45 4.08
N GLY A 864 -41.23 -38.14 2.95
CA GLY A 864 -41.83 -38.01 1.61
C GLY A 864 -40.97 -37.32 0.52
N GLY A 865 -40.21 -38.09 -0.29
CA GLY A 865 -40.19 -37.95 -1.76
C GLY A 865 -39.15 -37.10 -2.52
N SER A 866 -38.22 -37.83 -3.19
CA SER A 866 -37.64 -37.65 -4.55
C SER A 866 -36.68 -36.49 -4.94
N GLY A 867 -35.45 -36.91 -5.31
CA GLY A 867 -34.79 -36.58 -6.59
C GLY A 867 -33.93 -35.30 -6.66
N ASP A 868 -32.60 -35.40 -6.55
CA ASP A 868 -31.69 -35.47 -7.72
C ASP A 868 -30.22 -35.56 -7.26
N ALA A 869 -29.45 -36.40 -7.93
CA ALA A 869 -28.10 -36.80 -7.55
C ALA A 869 -27.06 -35.81 -8.08
N GLY A 870 -26.66 -34.83 -7.27
CA GLY A 870 -25.50 -34.00 -7.51
C GLY A 870 -24.20 -34.79 -7.29
N SER A 871 -23.66 -35.38 -8.36
CA SER A 871 -22.37 -36.07 -8.36
C SER A 871 -21.23 -35.10 -8.00
N ARG A 872 -20.66 -35.28 -6.81
CA ARG A 872 -19.30 -34.84 -6.48
C ARG A 872 -18.34 -35.96 -6.87
N THR A 873 -17.29 -35.67 -7.63
CA THR A 873 -15.93 -36.24 -7.48
C THR A 873 -14.95 -35.78 -8.60
N ARG A 874 -13.68 -35.63 -8.23
CA ARG A 874 -12.45 -35.65 -9.06
C ARG A 874 -11.39 -36.43 -8.24
N PRO A 875 -10.25 -36.90 -8.78
CA PRO A 875 -9.86 -37.48 -10.10
C PRO A 875 -9.11 -38.85 -9.86
N PRO A 876 -8.24 -39.50 -10.71
CA PRO A 876 -7.64 -39.17 -12.03
C PRO A 876 -7.61 -40.31 -13.11
N GLN A 877 -7.07 -39.98 -14.29
CA GLN A 877 -6.74 -40.83 -15.49
C GLN A 877 -7.91 -41.38 -16.34
N ALA A 878 -7.92 -40.94 -17.62
CA ALA A 878 -8.71 -41.44 -18.75
C ALA A 878 -10.25 -41.47 -18.60
N ALA A 879 -10.87 -40.35 -18.23
CA ALA A 879 -12.30 -40.16 -18.45
C ALA A 879 -12.52 -39.60 -19.87
N THR A 880 -12.99 -40.43 -20.78
CA THR A 880 -13.36 -40.00 -22.13
C THR A 880 -14.56 -39.05 -22.01
N ARG A 881 -14.32 -37.75 -22.17
CA ARG A 881 -15.37 -36.72 -22.17
C ARG A 881 -16.20 -36.88 -23.45
N TYR A 882 -17.52 -36.96 -23.32
CA TYR A 882 -18.46 -37.00 -24.44
C TYR A 882 -19.03 -35.60 -24.71
N VAL A 883 -19.23 -35.29 -25.98
CA VAL A 883 -19.80 -34.01 -26.45
C VAL A 883 -20.99 -34.34 -27.35
N ASP A 884 -22.12 -33.70 -27.09
CA ASP A 884 -23.28 -33.78 -27.98
C ASP A 884 -23.02 -32.96 -29.24
N THR A 885 -23.12 -33.59 -30.41
CA THR A 885 -22.80 -32.99 -31.71
C THR A 885 -23.88 -33.32 -32.73
N THR A 886 -23.87 -32.60 -33.85
CA THR A 886 -24.74 -32.88 -35.00
C THR A 886 -24.50 -34.26 -35.64
N LEU A 887 -23.39 -34.93 -35.29
CA LEU A 887 -23.05 -36.29 -35.70
C LEU A 887 -23.41 -37.35 -34.64
N GLY A 888 -24.12 -36.95 -33.58
CA GLY A 888 -24.40 -37.75 -32.39
C GLY A 888 -23.46 -37.44 -31.23
N ILE A 889 -23.63 -38.16 -30.12
CA ILE A 889 -22.76 -38.01 -28.94
C ILE A 889 -21.42 -38.69 -29.24
N LEU A 890 -20.38 -37.89 -29.41
CA LEU A 890 -19.03 -38.38 -29.71
C LEU A 890 -18.13 -38.23 -28.50
N SER A 891 -17.26 -39.21 -28.28
CA SER A 891 -16.14 -39.03 -27.37
C SER A 891 -15.13 -38.02 -27.92
N TYR A 892 -14.33 -37.41 -27.06
CA TYR A 892 -13.32 -36.44 -27.50
C TYR A 892 -12.30 -37.04 -28.49
N ALA A 893 -12.02 -38.35 -28.40
CA ALA A 893 -11.15 -39.07 -29.32
C ALA A 893 -11.80 -39.23 -30.71
N GLU A 894 -13.10 -39.51 -30.77
CA GLU A 894 -13.87 -39.60 -32.03
C GLU A 894 -14.10 -38.22 -32.64
N LEU A 895 -14.24 -37.18 -31.82
CA LEU A 895 -14.44 -35.79 -32.26
C LEU A 895 -13.13 -35.12 -32.76
N ALA A 896 -11.97 -35.53 -32.23
CA ALA A 896 -10.69 -34.89 -32.50
C ALA A 896 -10.32 -34.81 -34.00
N PRO A 897 -10.47 -35.86 -34.84
CA PRO A 897 -10.18 -35.78 -36.27
C PRO A 897 -11.07 -34.78 -37.01
N HIS A 898 -12.35 -34.66 -36.62
CA HIS A 898 -13.28 -33.70 -37.21
C HIS A 898 -12.90 -32.25 -36.89
N LEU A 899 -12.47 -31.99 -35.64
CA LEU A 899 -11.98 -30.67 -35.23
C LEU A 899 -10.63 -30.33 -35.87
N ALA A 900 -9.71 -31.30 -35.98
CA ALA A 900 -8.40 -31.10 -36.60
C ALA A 900 -8.54 -30.61 -38.06
N ARG A 901 -9.40 -31.26 -38.85
CA ARG A 901 -9.69 -30.84 -40.23
C ARG A 901 -10.20 -29.39 -40.32
N ARG A 902 -11.02 -28.94 -39.37
CA ARG A 902 -11.56 -27.57 -39.36
C ARG A 902 -10.54 -26.54 -38.91
N VAL A 903 -9.67 -26.90 -37.97
CA VAL A 903 -8.49 -26.09 -37.61
C VAL A 903 -7.59 -25.91 -38.82
N GLU A 904 -7.24 -27.00 -39.53
CA GLU A 904 -6.42 -26.94 -40.75
C GLU A 904 -7.05 -26.04 -41.83
N GLN A 905 -8.36 -26.15 -42.05
CA GLN A 905 -9.10 -25.30 -42.98
C GLN A 905 -9.06 -23.82 -42.57
N ALA A 906 -9.23 -23.51 -41.28
CA ALA A 906 -9.16 -22.15 -40.77
C ALA A 906 -7.74 -21.55 -40.90
N GLN A 907 -6.71 -22.34 -40.59
CA GLN A 907 -5.31 -21.95 -40.74
C GLN A 907 -4.94 -21.75 -42.23
N TYR A 908 -5.45 -22.61 -43.12
CA TYR A 908 -5.28 -22.44 -44.56
C TYR A 908 -5.91 -21.12 -45.05
N ALA A 909 -7.15 -20.82 -44.64
CA ALA A 909 -7.81 -19.56 -44.96
C ALA A 909 -7.01 -18.32 -44.46
N ILE A 910 -6.46 -18.40 -43.25
CA ILE A 910 -5.56 -17.36 -42.71
C ILE A 910 -4.32 -17.20 -43.60
N ARG A 911 -3.66 -18.31 -43.99
CA ARG A 911 -2.49 -18.26 -44.89
C ARG A 911 -2.80 -17.71 -46.28
N GLN A 912 -4.01 -17.90 -46.78
CA GLN A 912 -4.49 -17.29 -48.03
C GLN A 912 -4.89 -15.82 -47.89
N GLY A 913 -4.82 -15.25 -46.68
CA GLY A 913 -5.10 -13.85 -46.42
C GLY A 913 -6.58 -13.50 -46.29
N GLU A 914 -7.48 -14.48 -46.13
CA GLU A 914 -8.93 -14.23 -46.02
C GLU A 914 -9.30 -13.33 -44.84
N LEU A 915 -8.45 -13.25 -43.81
CA LEU A 915 -8.67 -12.49 -42.59
C LEU A 915 -7.68 -11.32 -42.40
N ASP A 916 -6.88 -10.98 -43.41
CA ASP A 916 -5.81 -9.96 -43.28
C ASP A 916 -6.39 -8.56 -42.97
N ARG A 917 -7.62 -8.27 -43.41
CA ARG A 917 -8.32 -7.00 -43.15
C ARG A 917 -9.12 -7.00 -41.85
N ARG A 918 -9.14 -8.10 -41.10
CA ARG A 918 -9.97 -8.21 -39.89
C ARG A 918 -9.36 -7.37 -38.77
N LEU A 919 -10.18 -6.65 -38.01
CA LEU A 919 -9.74 -5.94 -36.81
C LEU A 919 -9.63 -6.90 -35.62
N VAL A 920 -8.73 -6.58 -34.68
CA VAL A 920 -8.66 -7.26 -33.38
C VAL A 920 -9.85 -6.77 -32.55
N ASP A 921 -10.95 -7.52 -32.56
CA ASP A 921 -12.15 -7.23 -31.77
C ASP A 921 -12.75 -8.51 -31.15
N GLU A 922 -13.75 -8.37 -30.28
CA GLU A 922 -14.42 -9.53 -29.64
C GLU A 922 -14.99 -10.52 -30.67
N SER A 923 -15.46 -10.01 -31.81
CA SER A 923 -16.13 -10.82 -32.84
C SER A 923 -15.17 -11.66 -33.68
N LEU A 924 -13.88 -11.29 -33.78
CA LEU A 924 -12.85 -12.15 -34.35
C LEU A 924 -12.81 -13.51 -33.63
N PHE A 925 -12.77 -13.52 -32.30
CA PHE A 925 -12.67 -14.77 -31.52
C PHE A 925 -13.93 -15.63 -31.66
N LEU A 926 -15.12 -14.99 -31.67
CA LEU A 926 -16.38 -15.68 -31.92
C LEU A 926 -16.40 -16.32 -33.32
N GLU A 927 -15.90 -15.60 -34.33
CA GLU A 927 -15.77 -16.09 -35.70
C GLU A 927 -14.82 -17.28 -35.79
N LEU A 928 -13.62 -17.18 -35.20
CA LEU A 928 -12.63 -18.26 -35.20
C LEU A 928 -13.17 -19.53 -34.51
N HIS A 929 -13.78 -19.38 -33.34
CA HIS A 929 -14.41 -20.51 -32.65
C HIS A 929 -15.54 -21.14 -33.48
N LYS A 930 -16.36 -20.31 -34.15
CA LYS A 930 -17.42 -20.79 -35.02
C LYS A 930 -16.88 -21.52 -36.26
N ARG A 931 -15.75 -21.09 -36.83
CA ARG A 931 -15.09 -21.83 -37.93
C ARG A 931 -14.59 -23.21 -37.49
N ILE A 932 -14.19 -23.36 -36.23
CA ILE A 932 -13.64 -24.62 -35.69
C ILE A 932 -14.73 -25.65 -35.39
N CYS A 933 -15.90 -25.26 -34.88
CA CYS A 933 -16.92 -26.21 -34.43
C CYS A 933 -18.37 -25.87 -34.79
N GLY A 934 -18.61 -24.86 -35.63
CA GLY A 934 -19.94 -24.28 -35.88
C GLY A 934 -21.01 -25.26 -36.36
N ASP A 935 -20.62 -26.19 -37.22
CA ASP A 935 -21.50 -27.22 -37.77
C ASP A 935 -21.56 -28.49 -36.91
N LEU A 936 -20.58 -28.70 -36.03
CA LEU A 936 -20.55 -29.84 -35.11
C LEU A 936 -21.32 -29.57 -33.81
N THR A 937 -21.14 -28.39 -33.22
CA THR A 937 -21.69 -28.03 -31.91
C THR A 937 -22.37 -26.65 -31.97
N PRO A 938 -23.47 -26.50 -32.74
CA PRO A 938 -24.09 -25.20 -32.99
C PRO A 938 -24.58 -24.49 -31.72
N ASP A 939 -24.93 -25.25 -30.67
CA ASP A 939 -25.52 -24.73 -29.43
C ASP A 939 -24.62 -23.75 -28.68
N PHE A 940 -23.30 -23.98 -28.69
CA PHE A 940 -22.32 -23.12 -28.02
C PHE A 940 -21.25 -22.54 -28.96
N SER A 941 -21.21 -22.94 -30.23
CA SER A 941 -20.24 -22.40 -31.19
C SER A 941 -20.41 -20.88 -31.39
N GLY A 942 -19.29 -20.14 -31.32
CA GLY A 942 -19.30 -18.68 -31.52
C GLY A 942 -20.09 -17.93 -30.45
N ARG A 943 -20.17 -18.48 -29.24
CA ARG A 943 -20.81 -17.86 -28.07
C ARG A 943 -19.89 -17.95 -26.85
N TRP A 944 -19.89 -16.91 -26.02
CA TRP A 944 -19.23 -16.97 -24.71
C TRP A 944 -19.89 -18.03 -23.84
N ARG A 945 -19.09 -18.70 -22.99
CA ARG A 945 -19.64 -19.69 -22.06
C ARG A 945 -20.59 -19.04 -21.06
N SER A 946 -21.67 -19.74 -20.76
CA SER A 946 -22.65 -19.38 -19.72
C SER A 946 -22.50 -20.21 -18.44
N GLN A 947 -21.58 -21.18 -18.44
CA GLN A 947 -21.33 -22.10 -17.33
C GLN A 947 -19.91 -21.96 -16.78
N GLU A 948 -19.77 -22.23 -15.47
CA GLU A 948 -18.48 -22.21 -14.79
C GLU A 948 -17.65 -23.44 -15.18
N VAL A 949 -16.34 -23.25 -15.32
CA VAL A 949 -15.39 -24.27 -15.76
C VAL A 949 -14.14 -24.22 -14.89
N ILE A 950 -13.47 -25.37 -14.71
CA ILE A 950 -12.20 -25.47 -13.98
C ILE A 950 -11.19 -26.17 -14.88
N VAL A 951 -10.06 -25.50 -15.15
CA VAL A 951 -9.03 -25.97 -16.09
C VAL A 951 -7.78 -26.34 -15.29
N GLY A 952 -7.57 -27.64 -15.06
CA GLY A 952 -6.51 -28.09 -14.14
C GLY A 952 -6.73 -27.56 -12.72
N GLU A 953 -5.77 -26.77 -12.22
CA GLU A 953 -5.81 -26.04 -10.93
C GLU A 953 -6.27 -24.58 -11.07
N HIS A 954 -6.39 -24.07 -12.30
CA HIS A 954 -6.80 -22.69 -12.58
C HIS A 954 -8.32 -22.56 -12.51
N GLN A 955 -8.78 -21.44 -11.95
CA GLN A 955 -10.19 -21.02 -11.92
C GLN A 955 -10.35 -19.79 -12.83
N PRO A 956 -10.79 -19.98 -14.09
CA PRO A 956 -11.12 -18.88 -14.99
C PRO A 956 -12.21 -17.96 -14.41
N PRO A 957 -12.37 -16.72 -14.94
CA PRO A 957 -13.42 -15.79 -14.51
C PRO A 957 -14.83 -16.39 -14.49
N LEU A 958 -15.71 -15.90 -13.63
CA LEU A 958 -17.11 -16.35 -13.64
C LEU A 958 -17.78 -16.05 -15.00
N PRO A 959 -18.76 -16.86 -15.45
CA PRO A 959 -19.34 -16.74 -16.80
C PRO A 959 -19.84 -15.33 -17.15
N HIS A 960 -20.47 -14.64 -16.20
CA HIS A 960 -20.97 -13.28 -16.39
C HIS A 960 -19.87 -12.21 -16.57
N LEU A 961 -18.62 -12.54 -16.23
CA LEU A 961 -17.44 -11.67 -16.41
C LEU A 961 -16.70 -11.95 -17.72
N VAL A 962 -16.99 -13.04 -18.43
CA VAL A 962 -16.22 -13.46 -19.63
C VAL A 962 -16.29 -12.42 -20.74
N ALA A 963 -17.46 -11.86 -21.02
CA ALA A 963 -17.62 -10.83 -22.06
C ALA A 963 -16.83 -9.56 -21.73
N GLN A 964 -16.81 -9.15 -20.45
CA GLN A 964 -15.99 -8.03 -20.00
C GLN A 964 -14.49 -8.37 -20.12
N GLY A 965 -14.07 -9.55 -19.65
CA GLY A 965 -12.68 -10.00 -19.71
C GLY A 965 -12.15 -10.07 -21.14
N MET A 966 -12.96 -10.54 -22.11
CA MET A 966 -12.59 -10.55 -23.53
C MET A 966 -12.46 -9.14 -24.11
N ARG A 967 -13.37 -8.23 -23.76
CA ARG A 967 -13.26 -6.82 -24.20
C ARG A 967 -12.00 -6.15 -23.67
N GLU A 968 -11.65 -6.43 -22.42
CA GLU A 968 -10.41 -5.92 -21.79
C GLU A 968 -9.17 -6.52 -22.46
N TYR A 969 -9.16 -7.83 -22.68
CA TYR A 969 -8.09 -8.53 -23.37
C TYR A 969 -7.84 -7.97 -24.77
N VAL A 970 -8.90 -7.77 -25.56
CA VAL A 970 -8.81 -7.19 -26.91
C VAL A 970 -8.20 -5.79 -26.88
N ARG A 971 -8.63 -4.94 -25.96
CA ARG A 971 -8.09 -3.57 -25.83
C ARG A 971 -6.62 -3.56 -25.44
N ASP A 972 -6.21 -4.42 -24.51
CA ASP A 972 -4.81 -4.50 -24.08
C ASP A 972 -3.93 -5.10 -25.19
N LEU A 973 -4.42 -6.13 -25.87
CA LEU A 973 -3.74 -6.71 -27.03
C LEU A 973 -3.52 -5.66 -28.12
N GLN A 974 -4.55 -4.88 -28.49
CA GLN A 974 -4.40 -3.83 -29.49
C GLN A 974 -3.42 -2.74 -29.05
N ALA A 975 -3.49 -2.29 -27.79
CA ALA A 975 -2.56 -1.30 -27.26
C ALA A 975 -1.11 -1.79 -27.26
N ARG A 976 -0.88 -3.08 -26.98
CA ARG A 976 0.45 -3.71 -27.06
C ARG A 976 0.95 -3.79 -28.50
N ILE A 977 0.08 -4.13 -29.46
CA ILE A 977 0.40 -4.14 -30.89
C ILE A 977 0.82 -2.72 -31.32
N ASP A 978 0.06 -1.70 -30.94
CA ASP A 978 0.31 -0.30 -31.33
C ASP A 978 1.61 0.26 -30.70
N ALA A 979 2.06 -0.31 -29.58
CA ALA A 979 3.26 0.09 -28.85
C ALA A 979 4.53 -0.70 -29.21
N LEU A 980 4.47 -1.62 -30.18
CA LEU A 980 5.63 -2.39 -30.60
C LEU A 980 6.70 -1.46 -31.22
N PRO A 981 7.97 -1.53 -30.76
CA PRO A 981 9.07 -0.79 -31.37
C PRO A 981 9.37 -1.28 -32.79
N SER A 982 10.05 -0.44 -33.58
CA SER A 982 10.46 -0.76 -34.95
C SER A 982 11.48 -1.92 -35.05
N GLU A 983 12.20 -2.20 -33.96
CA GLU A 983 13.07 -3.39 -33.83
C GLU A 983 12.47 -4.37 -32.82
N ALA A 984 12.21 -5.60 -33.26
CA ALA A 984 11.60 -6.64 -32.43
C ALA A 984 12.58 -7.12 -31.33
N GLY A 985 12.14 -7.04 -30.07
CA GLY A 985 12.88 -7.50 -28.88
C GLY A 985 11.96 -8.13 -27.84
N ASP A 986 12.29 -8.03 -26.55
CA ASP A 986 11.50 -8.64 -25.47
C ASP A 986 10.02 -8.19 -25.44
N SER A 987 9.71 -6.98 -25.94
CA SER A 987 8.31 -6.50 -26.06
C SER A 987 7.47 -7.32 -27.04
N LEU A 988 8.07 -7.88 -28.10
CA LEU A 988 7.36 -8.79 -29.01
C LEU A 988 7.08 -10.12 -28.32
N LEU A 989 8.07 -10.66 -27.61
CA LEU A 989 7.92 -11.91 -26.84
C LEU A 989 6.86 -11.78 -25.75
N GLU A 990 6.83 -10.64 -25.06
CA GLU A 990 5.80 -10.35 -24.06
C GLU A 990 4.41 -10.25 -24.69
N LEU A 991 4.27 -9.60 -25.85
CA LEU A 991 3.00 -9.52 -26.58
C LEU A 991 2.49 -10.91 -26.98
N LEU A 992 3.34 -11.78 -27.51
CA LEU A 992 2.95 -13.15 -27.90
C LEU A 992 2.60 -14.01 -26.68
N ALA A 993 3.39 -13.91 -25.61
CA ALA A 993 3.10 -14.59 -24.35
C ALA A 993 1.77 -14.11 -23.73
N PHE A 994 1.50 -12.81 -23.78
CA PHE A 994 0.23 -12.23 -23.34
C PHE A 994 -0.94 -12.72 -24.20
N ALA A 995 -0.81 -12.68 -25.53
CA ALA A 995 -1.84 -13.07 -26.48
C ALA A 995 -2.29 -14.54 -26.26
N GLU A 996 -1.32 -15.44 -26.07
CA GLU A 996 -1.60 -16.85 -25.81
C GLU A 996 -2.10 -17.08 -24.37
N GLY A 997 -1.31 -16.66 -23.38
CA GLY A 997 -1.54 -17.00 -21.99
C GLY A 997 -2.80 -16.33 -21.42
N ARG A 998 -3.06 -15.06 -21.75
CA ARG A 998 -4.23 -14.35 -21.22
C ARG A 998 -5.54 -14.90 -21.79
N LEU A 999 -5.57 -15.24 -23.08
CA LEU A 999 -6.75 -15.80 -23.72
C LEU A 999 -7.12 -17.17 -23.11
N LEU A 1000 -6.11 -18.03 -22.89
CA LEU A 1000 -6.30 -19.33 -22.24
C LEU A 1000 -6.74 -19.19 -20.78
N SER A 1001 -6.23 -18.18 -20.08
CA SER A 1001 -6.59 -17.88 -18.69
C SER A 1001 -8.03 -17.38 -18.53
N ILE A 1002 -8.52 -16.55 -19.47
CA ILE A 1002 -9.95 -16.13 -19.51
C ILE A 1002 -10.86 -17.32 -19.82
N HIS A 1003 -10.37 -18.23 -20.67
CA HIS A 1003 -11.09 -19.42 -21.10
C HIS A 1003 -12.51 -19.11 -21.60
N PRO A 1004 -12.66 -18.30 -22.66
CA PRO A 1004 -13.94 -17.66 -22.99
C PRO A 1004 -15.05 -18.59 -23.50
N PHE A 1005 -14.71 -19.78 -23.99
CA PHE A 1005 -15.66 -20.72 -24.60
C PHE A 1005 -15.94 -21.94 -23.72
N THR A 1006 -17.05 -22.62 -23.98
CA THR A 1006 -17.44 -23.85 -23.26
C THR A 1006 -16.45 -24.99 -23.47
N ASP A 1007 -15.88 -25.08 -24.69
CA ASP A 1007 -14.84 -26.04 -25.04
C ASP A 1007 -13.95 -25.47 -26.15
N PHE A 1008 -12.89 -26.20 -26.54
CA PHE A 1008 -12.02 -25.89 -27.68
C PHE A 1008 -11.23 -24.58 -27.60
N ASN A 1009 -11.05 -24.01 -26.41
CA ASN A 1009 -10.26 -22.79 -26.18
C ASN A 1009 -8.81 -22.92 -26.67
N GLY A 1010 -8.15 -24.07 -26.46
CA GLY A 1010 -6.79 -24.31 -26.95
C GLY A 1010 -6.69 -24.26 -28.48
N ARG A 1011 -7.63 -24.89 -29.19
CA ARG A 1011 -7.68 -24.88 -30.66
C ARG A 1011 -7.99 -23.49 -31.21
N THR A 1012 -8.90 -22.78 -30.56
CA THR A 1012 -9.23 -21.39 -30.93
C THR A 1012 -8.04 -20.47 -30.72
N THR A 1013 -7.30 -20.64 -29.62
CA THR A 1013 -6.06 -19.90 -29.34
C THR A 1013 -5.02 -20.17 -30.42
N ARG A 1014 -4.82 -21.43 -30.81
CA ARG A 1014 -3.89 -21.80 -31.90
C ARG A 1014 -4.21 -21.09 -33.21
N VAL A 1015 -5.46 -21.17 -33.69
CA VAL A 1015 -5.87 -20.49 -34.93
C VAL A 1015 -5.73 -18.97 -34.83
N PHE A 1016 -6.02 -18.40 -33.65
CA PHE A 1016 -5.85 -16.97 -33.40
C PHE A 1016 -4.36 -16.55 -33.42
N ILE A 1017 -3.48 -17.36 -32.85
CA ILE A 1017 -2.04 -17.11 -32.84
C ILE A 1017 -1.49 -17.11 -34.27
N ASP A 1018 -1.88 -18.06 -35.12
CA ASP A 1018 -1.47 -18.08 -36.53
C ASP A 1018 -1.93 -16.81 -37.29
N TRP A 1019 -3.13 -16.32 -36.98
CA TRP A 1019 -3.61 -15.06 -37.52
C TRP A 1019 -2.78 -13.87 -37.02
N LEU A 1020 -2.43 -13.85 -35.74
CA LEU A 1020 -1.66 -12.77 -35.13
C LEU A 1020 -0.21 -12.73 -35.65
N THR A 1021 0.47 -13.87 -35.74
CA THR A 1021 1.85 -13.95 -36.24
C THR A 1021 1.92 -13.51 -37.70
N ARG A 1022 0.96 -13.94 -38.53
CA ARG A 1022 0.83 -13.46 -39.91
C ARG A 1022 0.59 -11.95 -39.98
N ARG A 1023 -0.32 -11.41 -39.16
CA ARG A 1023 -0.60 -9.97 -39.12
C ARG A 1023 0.65 -9.14 -38.75
N LEU A 1024 1.53 -9.70 -37.94
CA LEU A 1024 2.77 -9.08 -37.48
C LEU A 1024 3.98 -9.41 -38.38
N ASP A 1025 3.76 -10.08 -39.53
CA ASP A 1025 4.82 -10.50 -40.46
C ASP A 1025 5.91 -11.36 -39.80
N LEU A 1026 5.51 -12.27 -38.90
CA LEU A 1026 6.40 -13.19 -38.20
C LEU A 1026 6.45 -14.57 -38.88
N PRO A 1027 7.51 -15.37 -38.64
CA PRO A 1027 7.58 -16.75 -39.13
C PRO A 1027 6.38 -17.59 -38.69
N ASP A 1028 6.03 -18.60 -39.50
CA ASP A 1028 5.00 -19.57 -39.12
C ASP A 1028 5.53 -20.45 -37.99
N VAL A 1029 4.76 -20.57 -36.91
CA VAL A 1029 5.18 -21.22 -35.67
C VAL A 1029 4.01 -22.06 -35.18
N ASP A 1030 4.23 -23.34 -34.92
CA ASP A 1030 3.24 -24.16 -34.22
C ASP A 1030 3.29 -23.86 -32.70
N PRO A 1031 2.23 -23.31 -32.09
CA PRO A 1031 2.20 -23.07 -30.65
C PRO A 1031 1.95 -24.35 -29.83
N THR A 1032 1.88 -25.53 -30.45
CA THR A 1032 1.70 -26.80 -29.76
C THR A 1032 3.02 -27.29 -29.18
N PRO A 1033 3.11 -27.62 -27.89
CA PRO A 1033 4.33 -28.18 -27.32
C PRO A 1033 4.57 -29.60 -27.84
N ASP A 1034 5.84 -29.96 -28.04
CA ASP A 1034 6.24 -31.34 -28.33
C ASP A 1034 5.90 -32.29 -27.17
N GLU A 1035 5.76 -33.59 -27.48
CA GLU A 1035 5.45 -34.61 -26.48
C GLU A 1035 6.55 -34.73 -25.41
N GLY A 1036 6.16 -35.09 -24.18
CA GLY A 1036 7.10 -35.32 -23.07
C GLY A 1036 7.44 -34.07 -22.27
N GLU A 1037 8.74 -33.78 -22.10
CA GLU A 1037 9.24 -32.75 -21.18
C GLU A 1037 8.84 -31.32 -21.59
N ALA A 1038 8.77 -31.06 -22.91
CA ALA A 1038 8.32 -29.77 -23.46
C ALA A 1038 6.87 -29.44 -23.08
N THR A 1039 5.96 -30.43 -23.08
CA THR A 1039 4.58 -30.26 -22.61
C THR A 1039 4.52 -29.90 -21.12
N ALA A 1040 5.37 -30.52 -20.28
CA ALA A 1040 5.41 -30.23 -18.85
C ALA A 1040 5.91 -28.80 -18.56
N LEU A 1041 6.94 -28.35 -19.29
CA LEU A 1041 7.47 -26.99 -19.25
C LEU A 1041 6.42 -25.96 -19.70
N TYR A 1042 5.74 -26.22 -20.81
CA TYR A 1042 4.67 -25.37 -21.32
C TYR A 1042 3.51 -25.22 -20.34
N LEU A 1043 3.04 -26.31 -19.73
CA LEU A 1043 1.99 -26.25 -18.69
C LEU A 1043 2.46 -25.52 -17.42
N ALA A 1044 3.75 -25.62 -17.06
CA ALA A 1044 4.32 -24.82 -15.98
C ALA A 1044 4.36 -23.33 -16.33
N ALA A 1045 4.68 -22.99 -17.59
CA ALA A 1045 4.67 -21.62 -18.08
C ALA A 1045 3.26 -21.02 -18.12
N LEU A 1046 2.25 -21.76 -18.57
CA LEU A 1046 0.85 -21.31 -18.52
C LEU A 1046 0.39 -21.05 -17.08
N ARG A 1047 0.75 -21.92 -16.12
CA ARG A 1047 0.45 -21.68 -14.69
C ARG A 1047 1.14 -20.44 -14.12
N ALA A 1048 2.29 -20.04 -14.67
CA ALA A 1048 2.93 -18.79 -14.31
C ALA A 1048 2.20 -17.60 -14.95
N ALA A 1049 1.80 -17.73 -16.22
CA ALA A 1049 1.02 -16.73 -16.95
C ALA A 1049 -0.37 -16.47 -16.32
N ASP A 1050 -1.02 -17.47 -15.73
CA ASP A 1050 -2.25 -17.31 -14.95
C ASP A 1050 -2.08 -16.35 -13.74
N ARG A 1051 -0.85 -16.16 -13.29
CA ARG A 1051 -0.46 -15.19 -12.24
C ARG A 1051 0.26 -13.96 -12.81
N HIS A 1052 0.04 -13.66 -14.09
CA HIS A 1052 0.65 -12.54 -14.81
C HIS A 1052 2.20 -12.58 -14.87
N HIS A 1053 2.81 -13.75 -14.66
CA HIS A 1053 4.26 -13.96 -14.82
C HIS A 1053 4.55 -14.55 -16.20
N TRP A 1054 4.87 -13.68 -17.15
CA TRP A 1054 5.02 -14.02 -18.57
C TRP A 1054 6.37 -14.64 -18.94
N THR A 1055 7.42 -14.42 -18.15
CA THR A 1055 8.81 -14.79 -18.49
C THR A 1055 8.99 -16.26 -18.91
N PRO A 1056 8.40 -17.26 -18.23
CA PRO A 1056 8.53 -18.64 -18.67
C PRO A 1056 7.92 -18.89 -20.05
N LEU A 1057 6.80 -18.22 -20.35
CA LEU A 1057 6.11 -18.35 -21.64
C LEU A 1057 6.83 -17.54 -22.74
N MET A 1058 7.43 -16.40 -22.41
CA MET A 1058 8.31 -15.64 -23.31
C MET A 1058 9.53 -16.45 -23.74
N ALA A 1059 10.12 -17.24 -22.84
CA ALA A 1059 11.25 -18.12 -23.17
C ALA A 1059 10.86 -19.17 -24.21
N ILE A 1060 9.67 -19.76 -24.08
CA ILE A 1060 9.11 -20.70 -25.07
C ILE A 1060 8.86 -20.01 -26.41
N TRP A 1061 8.31 -18.79 -26.39
CA TRP A 1061 8.11 -18.00 -27.61
C TRP A 1061 9.41 -17.62 -28.31
N ARG A 1062 10.48 -17.38 -27.56
CA ARG A 1062 11.80 -17.09 -28.11
C ARG A 1062 12.35 -18.30 -28.88
N GLU A 1063 12.26 -19.49 -28.30
CA GLU A 1063 12.69 -20.73 -28.94
C GLU A 1063 11.88 -21.02 -30.21
N ARG A 1064 10.55 -20.89 -30.13
CA ARG A 1064 9.63 -21.03 -31.25
C ARG A 1064 9.97 -20.14 -32.45
N LEU A 1065 10.22 -18.85 -32.21
CA LEU A 1065 10.59 -17.91 -33.27
C LEU A 1065 11.97 -18.21 -33.86
N GLN A 1066 12.92 -18.69 -33.06
CA GLN A 1066 14.24 -19.11 -33.54
C GLN A 1066 14.15 -20.34 -34.44
N GLN A 1067 13.29 -21.31 -34.10
CA GLN A 1067 13.05 -22.50 -34.92
C GLN A 1067 12.34 -22.14 -36.23
N GLY A 1068 11.30 -21.30 -36.19
CA GLY A 1068 10.56 -20.87 -37.38
C GLY A 1068 11.35 -19.97 -38.32
N ALA A 1069 12.38 -19.26 -37.84
CA ALA A 1069 13.28 -18.48 -38.70
C ALA A 1069 14.33 -19.34 -39.44
N GLY A 1070 14.52 -20.61 -39.02
CA GLY A 1070 15.47 -21.55 -39.62
C GLY A 1070 14.84 -22.58 -40.59
N SER A 1071 13.51 -22.60 -40.69
CA SER A 1071 12.70 -23.42 -41.61
C SER A 1071 12.21 -22.60 -42.80
#